data_AF-A0A0G1XTW1-F1
#
_entry.id   AF-A0A0G1XTW1-F1
#
_cell.length_a   1.000
_cell.length_b   1.000
_cell.length_c   1.000
_cell.angle_alpha   90.00
_cell.angle_beta   90.00
_cell.angle_gamma   90.00
#
_symmetry.space_group_name_H-M   'P 1'
#
loop_
_entity.id
_entity.type
_entity.pdbx_description
1 polymer ?
#
loop_
_entity_poly.entity_id
_entity_poly.type
_entity_poly.pdbx_seq_one_letter_code
_entity_poly.pdbx_strand_id
1 'polypeptide(L)'
;MAITTSAGDGVRITTVAKNGTLGSQAAAASNEIIFDTAITTNNGNLMVSPTFVGRLVIVRQGLSNEETRYITAVAGDNVTCTVHEDWVTQPASGDAYHVSYIIQDAATVTGLSLITKRVADYTSSRRFSVGNAAGTPFAFFAMLNGVSLESVDNSSTTIGDFTVESAGRFDNGYLFSGTPVSGGYIIGTPALAGELVMDIKTGAQVNLYDWFLTCVASNEFEIDASTASKVRGEKIKLFSSAREAHFLADDTQIENLTVEGKGTTADIVRLRNLNSSGYIRGLNLIATNGFDTRSGDTSTETIELKDVTFINNLRLINVNSNKTWNIINPVWTVSAASEADINFQTATSNSVNEYFSLDVLVADTGGTGISGARVKIVENDNGAGSPALPNQVSTDANGDASTNILKRKFTEAGGGGSLTTATHSGFSLKTYKYGRAPFAGAQTVANQSGGFGQNSSVTLLSDTFQVETNEATAVSDGTQKVVFVESTALNQSHSIIKFEGGTGTLNVGNTVTGLTSGADGVVEEIIEGDSTAGTVILKLRDTNSFSTGETLNESGGSSDWSATFANYEKRFYWLIQAGTIGGSPRSFQQLYDHFNAKFSESTLDIADNWDDVIIDGRSEFASPIQGVSLGSPNKLKTVRNVALTRGWCVSGLSSLASTTAYTANDGTEFNPETTVSVNIHVKDTSNADISGALVWIDEDPSSEPYIMNTTTDVNGDASTTYKYTADQAIVVHVRKSSPAATRYVPFSTTGTIGSTGFTLDVTLQVDSNA
;
A
#
# COMPACT_ATOMS: atom_id res chain seq x y z
N MET A 1 -54.49 -5.34 -19.85
CA MET A 1 -54.13 -5.35 -18.42
C MET A 1 -54.26 -3.92 -17.93
N ALA A 2 -55.04 -3.69 -16.89
CA ALA A 2 -55.64 -2.39 -16.58
C ALA A 2 -54.64 -1.38 -16.00
N ILE A 3 -54.69 -0.14 -16.49
CA ILE A 3 -54.35 1.04 -15.70
C ILE A 3 -55.35 1.05 -14.53
N THR A 4 -54.96 0.55 -13.37
CA THR A 4 -55.80 0.65 -12.17
C THR A 4 -55.66 2.05 -11.60
N THR A 5 -56.55 2.94 -11.99
CA THR A 5 -56.80 4.18 -11.27
C THR A 5 -57.58 3.86 -9.99
N SER A 6 -56.92 3.29 -8.97
CA SER A 6 -57.39 3.45 -7.60
C SER A 6 -56.93 4.83 -7.11
N ALA A 7 -57.69 5.45 -6.21
CA ALA A 7 -57.56 6.86 -5.83
C ALA A 7 -56.24 7.25 -5.12
N GLY A 8 -55.20 6.40 -5.11
CA GLY A 8 -53.92 6.63 -4.42
C GLY A 8 -52.65 6.58 -5.28
N ASP A 9 -52.65 6.03 -6.50
CA ASP A 9 -51.37 5.64 -7.17
C ASP A 9 -51.01 6.43 -8.45
N GLY A 10 -51.82 7.40 -8.88
CA GLY A 10 -51.46 8.32 -9.98
C GLY A 10 -51.01 7.66 -11.30
N VAL A 11 -49.76 7.88 -11.70
CA VAL A 11 -49.07 7.31 -12.87
C VAL A 11 -48.23 6.12 -12.41
N ARG A 12 -48.49 4.92 -12.96
CA ARG A 12 -47.74 3.70 -12.57
C ARG A 12 -47.20 2.92 -13.76
N ILE A 13 -45.91 2.63 -13.72
CA ILE A 13 -45.18 1.80 -14.69
C ILE A 13 -45.01 0.40 -14.10
N THR A 14 -45.64 -0.63 -14.67
CA THR A 14 -45.59 -2.00 -14.14
C THR A 14 -44.91 -3.00 -15.08
N THR A 15 -44.38 -2.54 -16.19
CA THR A 15 -43.71 -3.37 -17.22
C THR A 15 -42.57 -2.60 -17.85
N VAL A 16 -41.83 -3.24 -18.74
CA VAL A 16 -40.91 -2.58 -19.67
C VAL A 16 -41.63 -2.17 -20.96
N ALA A 17 -41.04 -1.31 -21.78
CA ALA A 17 -41.62 -0.94 -23.07
C ALA A 17 -41.60 -2.11 -24.06
N LYS A 18 -40.50 -2.87 -24.08
CA LYS A 18 -40.32 -4.07 -24.90
C LYS A 18 -39.38 -5.05 -24.18
N ASN A 19 -39.65 -6.34 -24.27
CA ASN A 19 -38.74 -7.42 -23.87
C ASN A 19 -38.83 -8.61 -24.80
N GLY A 20 -37.81 -9.47 -24.74
CA GLY A 20 -37.73 -10.71 -25.50
C GLY A 20 -36.34 -11.34 -25.39
N THR A 21 -36.03 -12.20 -26.34
CA THR A 21 -34.67 -12.76 -26.52
C THR A 21 -34.07 -12.19 -27.79
N LEU A 22 -32.76 -12.00 -27.86
CA LEU A 22 -32.12 -11.45 -29.05
C LEU A 22 -32.14 -12.45 -30.22
N GLY A 23 -32.27 -11.91 -31.43
CA GLY A 23 -32.15 -12.66 -32.68
C GLY A 23 -30.70 -13.05 -32.97
N SER A 24 -30.44 -13.49 -34.21
CA SER A 24 -29.06 -13.79 -34.62
C SER A 24 -28.19 -12.53 -34.61
N GLN A 25 -27.09 -12.56 -33.86
CA GLN A 25 -26.13 -11.44 -33.78
C GLN A 25 -24.98 -11.57 -34.79
N ALA A 26 -25.05 -12.51 -35.73
CA ALA A 26 -23.93 -12.81 -36.65
C ALA A 26 -23.56 -11.65 -37.59
N ALA A 27 -24.48 -10.72 -37.83
CA ALA A 27 -24.28 -9.55 -38.67
C ALA A 27 -24.17 -8.23 -37.89
N ALA A 28 -24.23 -8.26 -36.56
CA ALA A 28 -24.19 -7.06 -35.73
C ALA A 28 -22.75 -6.54 -35.60
N ALA A 29 -22.55 -5.23 -35.82
CA ALA A 29 -21.31 -4.55 -35.42
C ALA A 29 -21.16 -4.45 -33.89
N SER A 30 -20.00 -3.99 -33.42
CA SER A 30 -19.69 -3.85 -31.99
C SER A 30 -20.61 -2.89 -31.23
N ASN A 31 -21.23 -1.95 -31.92
CA ASN A 31 -22.21 -0.99 -31.41
C ASN A 31 -23.64 -1.28 -31.89
N GLU A 32 -23.92 -2.49 -32.33
CA GLU A 32 -25.25 -2.89 -32.81
C GLU A 32 -25.86 -4.00 -31.96
N ILE A 33 -27.18 -4.08 -32.03
CA ILE A 33 -27.97 -5.15 -31.42
C ILE A 33 -29.13 -5.50 -32.35
N ILE A 34 -29.33 -6.81 -32.57
CA ILE A 34 -30.39 -7.32 -33.45
C ILE A 34 -31.48 -7.99 -32.60
N PHE A 35 -32.70 -7.44 -32.59
CA PHE A 35 -33.82 -8.01 -31.83
C PHE A 35 -34.37 -9.29 -32.51
N ASP A 36 -35.18 -10.07 -31.79
CA ASP A 36 -35.87 -11.24 -32.38
C ASP A 36 -37.01 -10.84 -33.33
N THR A 37 -37.58 -9.66 -33.09
CA THR A 37 -38.79 -9.17 -33.72
C THR A 37 -38.67 -7.67 -33.96
N ALA A 38 -39.46 -7.16 -34.92
CA ALA A 38 -39.51 -5.74 -35.17
C ALA A 38 -39.92 -4.96 -33.91
N ILE A 39 -39.13 -3.92 -33.59
CA ILE A 39 -39.35 -3.03 -32.45
C ILE A 39 -40.27 -1.85 -32.83
N THR A 40 -41.41 -2.13 -33.47
CA THR A 40 -42.33 -1.09 -33.94
C THR A 40 -43.47 -0.80 -32.96
N THR A 41 -43.67 -1.64 -31.95
CA THR A 41 -44.73 -1.48 -30.94
C THR A 41 -44.26 -1.92 -29.57
N ASN A 42 -44.58 -1.13 -28.55
CA ASN A 42 -44.44 -1.52 -27.15
C ASN A 42 -45.28 -2.78 -26.88
N ASN A 43 -44.79 -3.72 -26.07
CA ASN A 43 -45.56 -4.87 -25.60
C ASN A 43 -45.99 -4.76 -24.12
N GLY A 44 -45.71 -3.61 -23.49
CA GLY A 44 -46.08 -3.36 -22.09
C GLY A 44 -47.33 -2.48 -21.90
N ASN A 45 -47.41 -1.82 -20.74
CA ASN A 45 -48.59 -1.16 -20.21
C ASN A 45 -48.87 0.28 -20.69
N LEU A 46 -47.95 0.98 -21.36
CA LEU A 46 -48.17 2.35 -21.87
C LEU A 46 -48.31 2.42 -23.39
N MET A 47 -49.05 3.43 -23.85
CA MET A 47 -49.32 3.68 -25.27
C MET A 47 -48.03 3.96 -26.06
N VAL A 48 -48.09 3.68 -27.36
CA VAL A 48 -46.97 3.74 -28.29
C VAL A 48 -46.43 5.17 -28.49
N SER A 49 -45.18 5.43 -28.09
CA SER A 49 -44.37 6.48 -28.72
C SER A 49 -43.81 5.97 -30.06
N PRO A 50 -43.80 6.79 -31.12
CA PRO A 50 -43.51 6.34 -32.49
C PRO A 50 -42.04 5.96 -32.74
N THR A 51 -41.11 6.15 -31.80
CA THR A 51 -39.68 5.87 -32.00
C THR A 51 -39.05 5.10 -30.83
N PHE A 52 -38.22 4.11 -31.16
CA PHE A 52 -37.34 3.41 -30.21
C PHE A 52 -35.97 4.09 -30.04
N VAL A 53 -35.59 4.94 -31.00
CA VAL A 53 -34.49 5.90 -30.82
C VAL A 53 -34.79 6.77 -29.60
N GLY A 54 -33.79 6.95 -28.75
CA GLY A 54 -33.92 7.74 -27.53
C GLY A 54 -34.33 6.97 -26.28
N ARG A 55 -34.23 5.63 -26.30
CA ARG A 55 -34.52 4.74 -25.17
C ARG A 55 -33.26 4.04 -24.67
N LEU A 56 -33.33 3.50 -23.45
CA LEU A 56 -32.33 2.57 -22.95
C LEU A 56 -32.73 1.13 -23.26
N VAL A 57 -31.74 0.31 -23.61
CA VAL A 57 -31.85 -1.14 -23.68
C VAL A 57 -30.91 -1.77 -22.66
N ILE A 58 -31.42 -2.74 -21.92
CA ILE A 58 -30.66 -3.61 -21.02
C ILE A 58 -30.56 -4.97 -21.68
N VAL A 59 -29.37 -5.56 -21.68
CA VAL A 59 -29.11 -6.94 -22.08
C VAL A 59 -28.62 -7.71 -20.86
N ARG A 60 -29.11 -8.94 -20.67
CA ARG A 60 -28.72 -9.85 -19.56
C ARG A 60 -29.01 -9.29 -18.17
N GLN A 61 -30.20 -8.69 -17.99
CA GLN A 61 -30.63 -8.14 -16.71
C GLN A 61 -30.50 -9.15 -15.56
N GLY A 62 -29.89 -8.73 -14.45
CA GLY A 62 -29.62 -9.53 -13.26
C GLY A 62 -28.36 -10.39 -13.31
N LEU A 63 -27.65 -10.47 -14.45
CA LEU A 63 -26.41 -11.25 -14.59
C LEU A 63 -25.16 -10.39 -14.35
N SER A 64 -24.01 -11.03 -14.15
CA SER A 64 -22.73 -10.33 -13.87
C SER A 64 -22.21 -9.49 -15.04
N ASN A 65 -22.67 -9.76 -16.26
CA ASN A 65 -22.38 -9.03 -17.48
C ASN A 65 -23.62 -8.28 -17.99
N GLU A 66 -24.52 -7.85 -17.10
CA GLU A 66 -25.58 -6.92 -17.46
C GLU A 66 -24.98 -5.64 -18.06
N GLU A 67 -25.49 -5.21 -19.21
CA GLU A 67 -25.06 -3.96 -19.85
C GLU A 67 -26.29 -3.14 -20.25
N THR A 68 -26.21 -1.82 -20.05
CA THR A 68 -27.26 -0.85 -20.42
C THR A 68 -26.70 0.11 -21.46
N ARG A 69 -27.47 0.39 -22.51
CA ARG A 69 -27.05 1.23 -23.63
C ARG A 69 -28.18 2.13 -24.13
N TYR A 70 -27.82 3.32 -24.62
CA TYR A 70 -28.74 4.25 -25.26
C TYR A 70 -28.86 3.98 -26.77
N ILE A 71 -30.09 3.85 -27.27
CA ILE A 71 -30.37 3.59 -28.70
C ILE A 71 -30.33 4.90 -29.49
N THR A 72 -29.42 4.98 -30.46
CA THR A 72 -29.19 6.17 -31.30
C THR A 72 -29.83 6.07 -32.68
N ALA A 73 -29.99 4.86 -33.21
CA ALA A 73 -30.61 4.64 -34.52
C ALA A 73 -31.32 3.28 -34.59
N VAL A 74 -32.29 3.18 -35.51
CA VAL A 74 -33.01 1.96 -35.87
C VAL A 74 -32.92 1.80 -37.39
N ALA A 75 -32.52 0.62 -37.87
CA ALA A 75 -32.37 0.33 -39.29
C ALA A 75 -33.69 -0.09 -39.97
N GLY A 76 -33.70 -0.19 -41.30
CA GLY A 76 -34.90 -0.23 -42.14
C GLY A 76 -35.84 -1.42 -42.00
N ASP A 77 -35.43 -2.52 -41.35
CA ASP A 77 -36.33 -3.63 -40.98
C ASP A 77 -36.91 -3.47 -39.57
N ASN A 78 -36.52 -2.43 -38.85
CA ASN A 78 -36.82 -2.17 -37.45
C ASN A 78 -36.43 -3.33 -36.52
N VAL A 79 -35.39 -4.09 -36.86
CA VAL A 79 -34.87 -5.19 -36.01
C VAL A 79 -33.47 -4.88 -35.51
N THR A 80 -32.66 -4.18 -36.32
CA THR A 80 -31.32 -3.75 -35.90
C THR A 80 -31.34 -2.34 -35.30
N CYS A 81 -30.74 -2.20 -34.12
CA CYS A 81 -30.48 -0.92 -33.48
C CYS A 81 -28.99 -0.64 -33.39
N THR A 82 -28.62 0.63 -33.57
CA THR A 82 -27.31 1.15 -33.19
C THR A 82 -27.40 1.74 -31.79
N VAL A 83 -26.42 1.45 -30.94
CA VAL A 83 -26.27 2.00 -29.61
C VAL A 83 -25.14 3.03 -29.55
N HIS A 84 -25.14 3.85 -28.49
CA HIS A 84 -24.26 5.01 -28.38
C HIS A 84 -22.77 4.65 -28.21
N GLU A 85 -22.46 3.48 -27.65
CA GLU A 85 -21.09 2.98 -27.48
C GLU A 85 -21.03 1.47 -27.69
N ASP A 86 -19.83 0.96 -27.97
CA ASP A 86 -19.59 -0.47 -28.16
C ASP A 86 -19.98 -1.29 -26.91
N TRP A 87 -20.39 -2.54 -27.14
CA TRP A 87 -20.60 -3.50 -26.07
C TRP A 87 -19.26 -3.98 -25.52
N VAL A 88 -19.14 -4.04 -24.19
CA VAL A 88 -17.95 -4.62 -23.55
C VAL A 88 -17.96 -6.12 -23.77
N THR A 89 -19.11 -6.75 -23.57
CA THR A 89 -19.37 -8.14 -23.95
C THR A 89 -20.46 -8.16 -25.01
N GLN A 90 -20.05 -8.41 -26.26
CA GLN A 90 -20.95 -8.45 -27.41
C GLN A 90 -22.23 -9.26 -27.10
N PRO A 91 -23.44 -8.75 -27.42
CA PRO A 91 -24.68 -9.48 -27.25
C PRO A 91 -24.64 -10.79 -28.05
N ALA A 92 -25.21 -11.84 -27.50
CA ALA A 92 -25.32 -13.16 -28.13
C ALA A 92 -26.77 -13.47 -28.53
N SER A 93 -26.93 -14.38 -29.50
CA SER A 93 -28.25 -14.89 -29.86
C SER A 93 -28.88 -15.59 -28.65
N GLY A 94 -30.12 -15.24 -28.33
CA GLY A 94 -30.84 -15.78 -27.17
C GLY A 94 -30.66 -15.00 -25.86
N ASP A 95 -29.78 -14.00 -25.79
CA ASP A 95 -29.68 -13.13 -24.61
C ASP A 95 -31.02 -12.42 -24.35
N ALA A 96 -31.43 -12.32 -23.09
CA ALA A 96 -32.64 -11.59 -22.72
C ALA A 96 -32.41 -10.07 -22.82
N TYR A 97 -33.41 -9.33 -23.32
CA TYR A 97 -33.36 -7.88 -23.42
C TYR A 97 -34.60 -7.20 -22.83
N HIS A 98 -34.42 -5.96 -22.37
CA HIS A 98 -35.47 -5.09 -21.86
C HIS A 98 -35.27 -3.64 -22.34
N VAL A 99 -36.31 -2.98 -22.81
CA VAL A 99 -36.28 -1.59 -23.29
C VAL A 99 -37.09 -0.70 -22.36
N SER A 100 -36.55 0.47 -22.01
CA SER A 100 -37.19 1.41 -21.09
C SER A 100 -38.43 2.09 -21.70
N TYR A 101 -39.40 2.40 -20.83
CA TYR A 101 -40.28 3.53 -21.06
C TYR A 101 -39.53 4.84 -20.87
N ILE A 102 -39.98 5.89 -21.54
CA ILE A 102 -39.51 7.27 -21.36
C ILE A 102 -40.68 8.18 -20.98
N ILE A 103 -40.39 9.38 -20.48
CA ILE A 103 -41.43 10.30 -19.98
C ILE A 103 -42.49 10.66 -21.03
N GLN A 104 -42.12 10.66 -22.31
CA GLN A 104 -43.03 10.86 -23.45
C GLN A 104 -44.09 9.75 -23.53
N ASP A 105 -43.75 8.50 -23.20
CA ASP A 105 -44.73 7.41 -23.14
C ASP A 105 -45.71 7.63 -21.98
N ALA A 106 -45.18 8.02 -20.82
CA ALA A 106 -45.97 8.27 -19.62
C ALA A 106 -46.92 9.48 -19.77
N ALA A 107 -46.57 10.45 -20.63
CA ALA A 107 -47.37 11.65 -20.88
C ALA A 107 -48.72 11.35 -21.56
N THR A 108 -48.92 10.12 -22.03
CA THR A 108 -50.20 9.63 -22.54
C THR A 108 -51.19 9.22 -21.44
N VAL A 109 -50.72 9.14 -20.18
CA VAL A 109 -51.52 8.73 -19.02
C VAL A 109 -52.19 9.93 -18.36
N THR A 110 -53.44 9.77 -17.92
CA THR A 110 -54.16 10.80 -17.17
C THR A 110 -53.42 11.18 -15.90
N GLY A 111 -53.09 12.46 -15.76
CA GLY A 111 -52.38 13.01 -14.60
C GLY A 111 -50.91 13.34 -14.85
N LEU A 112 -50.38 13.08 -16.05
CA LEU A 112 -49.10 13.64 -16.50
C LEU A 112 -49.36 14.54 -17.72
N SER A 113 -48.77 15.73 -17.74
CA SER A 113 -48.94 16.66 -18.86
C SER A 113 -47.65 17.41 -19.18
N LEU A 114 -47.43 17.68 -20.46
CA LEU A 114 -46.33 18.53 -20.91
C LEU A 114 -46.65 20.00 -20.59
N ILE A 115 -45.76 20.68 -19.88
CA ILE A 115 -45.84 22.11 -19.64
C ILE A 115 -45.42 22.84 -20.91
N THR A 116 -46.39 23.28 -21.71
CA THR A 116 -46.15 23.89 -23.03
C THR A 116 -45.36 25.21 -23.02
N LYS A 117 -45.14 25.81 -21.84
CA LYS A 117 -44.35 27.05 -21.68
C LYS A 117 -42.84 26.80 -21.59
N ARG A 118 -42.40 25.56 -21.41
CA ARG A 118 -40.98 25.16 -21.31
C ARG A 118 -40.75 23.92 -22.17
N VAL A 119 -39.61 23.83 -22.84
CA VAL A 119 -39.34 22.68 -23.72
C VAL A 119 -38.99 21.48 -22.85
N ALA A 120 -39.79 20.41 -22.96
CA ALA A 120 -39.56 19.12 -22.31
C ALA A 120 -39.68 19.07 -20.76
N ASP A 121 -40.47 19.98 -20.19
CA ASP A 121 -40.87 19.93 -18.79
C ASP A 121 -42.24 19.26 -18.65
N TYR A 122 -42.34 18.24 -17.81
CA TYR A 122 -43.56 17.51 -17.52
C TYR A 122 -44.01 17.80 -16.10
N THR A 123 -45.30 17.98 -15.89
CA THR A 123 -45.90 18.06 -14.56
C THR A 123 -46.79 16.86 -14.34
N SER A 124 -46.56 16.18 -13.22
CA SER A 124 -47.49 15.18 -12.71
C SER A 124 -48.43 15.88 -11.75
N SER A 125 -49.74 15.69 -11.91
CA SER A 125 -50.77 16.11 -10.96
C SER A 125 -51.13 15.00 -9.97
N ARG A 126 -50.39 13.88 -10.00
CA ARG A 126 -50.59 12.69 -9.18
C ARG A 126 -49.24 12.04 -8.85
N ARG A 127 -49.22 11.11 -7.88
CA ARG A 127 -48.03 10.31 -7.57
C ARG A 127 -47.50 9.57 -8.82
N PHE A 128 -46.18 9.41 -8.93
CA PHE A 128 -45.53 8.65 -10.00
C PHE A 128 -44.82 7.43 -9.39
N SER A 129 -45.10 6.23 -9.88
CA SER A 129 -44.49 4.99 -9.37
C SER A 129 -43.93 4.11 -10.49
N VAL A 130 -42.74 3.56 -10.28
CA VAL A 130 -42.10 2.57 -11.17
C VAL A 130 -41.98 1.24 -10.44
N GLY A 131 -42.60 0.20 -10.97
CA GLY A 131 -42.77 -1.09 -10.31
C GLY A 131 -44.09 -1.21 -9.55
N ASN A 132 -44.20 -2.27 -8.75
CA ASN A 132 -45.34 -2.51 -7.86
C ASN A 132 -44.85 -3.33 -6.65
N ALA A 133 -45.66 -3.40 -5.59
CA ALA A 133 -45.40 -4.29 -4.47
C ALA A 133 -45.28 -5.77 -4.91
N ALA A 134 -44.53 -6.55 -4.11
CA ALA A 134 -44.01 -7.90 -4.38
C ALA A 134 -44.77 -8.81 -5.37
N GLY A 135 -44.01 -9.50 -6.23
CA GLY A 135 -44.51 -10.58 -7.11
C GLY A 135 -44.92 -10.16 -8.52
N THR A 136 -44.44 -9.00 -9.00
CA THR A 136 -44.79 -8.46 -10.32
C THR A 136 -43.65 -8.54 -11.35
N PRO A 137 -43.95 -8.47 -12.66
CA PRO A 137 -42.94 -8.42 -13.72
C PRO A 137 -42.01 -7.22 -13.57
N PHE A 138 -40.78 -7.36 -14.06
CA PHE A 138 -39.81 -6.27 -14.12
C PHE A 138 -40.37 -5.04 -14.84
N ALA A 139 -40.26 -3.88 -14.21
CA ALA A 139 -40.69 -2.59 -14.75
C ALA A 139 -39.48 -1.70 -15.02
N PHE A 140 -39.45 -0.99 -16.16
CA PHE A 140 -38.30 -0.17 -16.52
C PHE A 140 -38.72 1.18 -17.10
N PHE A 141 -38.31 2.25 -16.42
CA PHE A 141 -38.55 3.63 -16.82
C PHE A 141 -37.24 4.42 -16.81
N ALA A 142 -37.08 5.33 -17.77
CA ALA A 142 -35.91 6.19 -17.86
C ALA A 142 -36.27 7.65 -18.15
N MET A 143 -35.56 8.58 -17.52
CA MET A 143 -35.51 9.98 -17.93
C MET A 143 -34.22 10.21 -18.72
N LEU A 144 -34.34 10.79 -19.91
CA LEU A 144 -33.26 10.91 -20.90
C LEU A 144 -33.36 12.27 -21.59
N ASN A 145 -32.26 12.74 -22.18
CA ASN A 145 -32.24 13.94 -23.03
C ASN A 145 -32.64 15.24 -22.29
N GLY A 146 -32.28 15.34 -21.00
CA GLY A 146 -32.46 16.57 -20.22
C GLY A 146 -33.91 16.96 -19.92
N VAL A 147 -34.85 16.01 -20.00
CA VAL A 147 -36.27 16.26 -19.68
C VAL A 147 -36.46 16.48 -18.18
N SER A 148 -37.45 17.26 -17.79
CA SER A 148 -37.75 17.47 -16.38
C SER A 148 -39.11 16.96 -15.94
N LEU A 149 -39.21 16.64 -14.66
CA LEU A 149 -40.45 16.22 -14.01
C LEU A 149 -40.71 17.09 -12.77
N GLU A 150 -41.79 17.84 -12.79
CA GLU A 150 -42.37 18.49 -11.62
C GLU A 150 -43.37 17.52 -10.96
N SER A 151 -43.04 17.02 -9.77
CA SER A 151 -43.92 16.12 -9.00
C SER A 151 -45.03 16.92 -8.34
N VAL A 152 -46.19 16.28 -8.10
CA VAL A 152 -47.24 16.87 -7.26
C VAL A 152 -46.94 16.63 -5.80
N ASP A 153 -47.33 17.56 -4.95
CA ASP A 153 -47.49 17.30 -3.52
C ASP A 153 -48.45 16.12 -3.27
N ASN A 154 -47.93 15.01 -2.73
CA ASN A 154 -48.75 13.89 -2.25
C ASN A 154 -49.14 14.03 -0.76
N SER A 155 -48.76 15.13 -0.11
CA SER A 155 -49.01 15.46 1.30
C SER A 155 -48.65 14.32 2.27
N SER A 156 -47.53 13.65 2.01
CA SER A 156 -47.11 12.44 2.71
C SER A 156 -45.66 12.54 3.16
N THR A 157 -45.39 12.10 4.39
CA THR A 157 -44.03 11.98 4.95
C THR A 157 -43.52 10.54 4.94
N THR A 158 -44.23 9.61 4.29
CA THR A 158 -43.91 8.16 4.32
C THR A 158 -43.97 7.50 2.95
N ILE A 159 -44.49 8.22 1.95
CA ILE A 159 -44.62 7.76 0.57
C ILE A 159 -44.22 8.92 -0.32
N GLY A 160 -43.18 8.71 -1.11
CA GLY A 160 -42.66 9.72 -2.03
C GLY A 160 -43.63 10.12 -3.13
N ASP A 161 -43.56 11.36 -3.61
CA ASP A 161 -44.24 11.79 -4.83
C ASP A 161 -43.80 10.97 -6.05
N PHE A 162 -42.50 10.62 -6.08
CA PHE A 162 -41.90 9.69 -7.03
C PHE A 162 -41.39 8.44 -6.29
N THR A 163 -41.96 7.28 -6.57
CA THR A 163 -41.59 6.03 -5.91
C THR A 163 -40.98 5.03 -6.89
N VAL A 164 -39.86 4.42 -6.52
CA VAL A 164 -39.37 3.21 -7.21
C VAL A 164 -39.64 2.02 -6.29
N GLU A 165 -40.58 1.19 -6.71
CA GLU A 165 -41.06 0.02 -5.97
C GLU A 165 -40.16 -1.21 -6.25
N SER A 166 -40.41 -2.29 -5.51
CA SER A 166 -39.77 -3.58 -5.74
C SER A 166 -39.91 -4.05 -7.20
N ALA A 167 -38.84 -4.65 -7.76
CA ALA A 167 -38.74 -5.04 -9.18
C ALA A 167 -38.90 -3.90 -10.21
N GLY A 168 -39.01 -2.65 -9.73
CA GLY A 168 -38.92 -1.45 -10.55
C GLY A 168 -37.47 -1.05 -10.78
N ARG A 169 -37.18 -0.63 -12.02
CA ARG A 169 -35.94 0.02 -12.38
C ARG A 169 -36.16 1.43 -12.90
N PHE A 170 -35.44 2.39 -12.33
CA PHE A 170 -35.42 3.77 -12.77
C PHE A 170 -34.01 4.24 -13.12
N ASP A 171 -33.83 4.69 -14.36
CA ASP A 171 -32.58 5.28 -14.82
C ASP A 171 -32.80 6.76 -15.14
N ASN A 172 -32.10 7.66 -14.45
CA ASN A 172 -31.98 9.06 -14.86
C ASN A 172 -30.63 9.22 -15.54
N GLY A 173 -30.63 9.34 -16.86
CA GLY A 173 -29.42 9.40 -17.66
C GLY A 173 -28.80 8.03 -17.92
N TYR A 174 -27.56 8.02 -18.39
CA TYR A 174 -26.76 6.83 -18.67
C TYR A 174 -25.27 7.17 -18.70
N LEU A 175 -24.41 6.16 -18.73
CA LEU A 175 -22.97 6.34 -18.93
C LEU A 175 -22.61 6.27 -20.42
N PHE A 176 -21.74 7.17 -20.86
CA PHE A 176 -21.09 7.12 -22.17
C PHE A 176 -19.57 7.22 -21.98
N SER A 177 -18.85 6.17 -22.33
CA SER A 177 -17.41 6.03 -22.10
C SER A 177 -17.02 6.32 -20.65
N GLY A 178 -17.82 5.82 -19.70
CA GLY A 178 -17.64 6.06 -18.26
C GLY A 178 -17.97 7.48 -17.79
N THR A 179 -18.48 8.36 -18.67
CA THR A 179 -18.92 9.71 -18.29
C THR A 179 -20.44 9.76 -18.16
N PRO A 180 -21.00 10.35 -17.09
CA PRO A 180 -22.44 10.45 -16.91
C PRO A 180 -23.04 11.47 -17.89
N VAL A 181 -24.07 11.03 -18.61
CA VAL A 181 -24.92 11.86 -19.46
C VAL A 181 -26.26 12.06 -18.75
N SER A 182 -26.61 13.30 -18.45
CA SER A 182 -27.80 13.64 -17.67
C SER A 182 -29.10 13.20 -18.35
N GLY A 183 -29.98 12.59 -17.57
CA GLY A 183 -31.37 12.35 -17.95
C GLY A 183 -32.27 13.57 -17.76
N GLY A 184 -31.81 14.54 -16.98
CA GLY A 184 -32.53 15.74 -16.59
C GLY A 184 -32.75 15.82 -15.07
N TYR A 185 -33.83 16.48 -14.64
CA TYR A 185 -34.03 16.83 -13.23
C TYR A 185 -35.46 16.61 -12.74
N ILE A 186 -35.60 16.42 -11.43
CA ILE A 186 -36.89 16.31 -10.74
C ILE A 186 -37.06 17.53 -9.83
N ILE A 187 -38.23 18.17 -9.89
CA ILE A 187 -38.63 19.24 -8.97
C ILE A 187 -39.75 18.72 -8.08
N GLY A 188 -39.49 18.63 -6.78
CA GLY A 188 -40.50 18.41 -5.77
C GLY A 188 -41.29 19.67 -5.47
N THR A 189 -42.63 19.58 -5.50
CA THR A 189 -43.53 20.70 -5.14
C THR A 189 -44.40 20.49 -3.89
N PRO A 190 -43.90 19.88 -2.80
CA PRO A 190 -44.72 19.66 -1.61
C PRO A 190 -45.19 20.97 -0.97
N ALA A 191 -46.34 20.91 -0.33
CA ALA A 191 -46.97 22.07 0.29
C ALA A 191 -46.39 22.38 1.68
N LEU A 192 -45.87 21.38 2.37
CA LEU A 192 -45.29 21.50 3.71
C LEU A 192 -43.87 20.95 3.74
N ALA A 193 -43.05 21.55 4.60
CA ALA A 193 -41.72 21.04 4.82
C ALA A 193 -41.80 19.66 5.51
N GLY A 194 -40.93 18.72 5.13
CA GLY A 194 -40.86 17.37 5.68
C GLY A 194 -41.64 16.33 4.88
N GLU A 195 -42.30 16.73 3.80
CA GLU A 195 -42.94 15.78 2.88
C GLU A 195 -41.88 15.07 2.04
N LEU A 196 -42.13 13.80 1.72
CA LEU A 196 -41.21 12.92 1.02
C LEU A 196 -41.39 13.09 -0.49
N VAL A 197 -40.33 13.49 -1.20
CA VAL A 197 -40.43 13.77 -2.64
C VAL A 197 -40.06 12.55 -3.47
N MET A 198 -39.01 11.85 -3.08
CA MET A 198 -38.58 10.63 -3.78
C MET A 198 -38.23 9.55 -2.78
N ASP A 199 -38.68 8.33 -3.12
CA ASP A 199 -38.72 7.19 -2.23
C ASP A 199 -38.33 5.93 -3.02
N ILE A 200 -37.16 5.38 -2.71
CA ILE A 200 -36.62 4.17 -3.36
C ILE A 200 -36.79 3.01 -2.39
N LYS A 201 -37.70 2.09 -2.73
CA LYS A 201 -38.06 0.96 -1.87
C LYS A 201 -37.10 -0.22 -1.99
N THR A 202 -37.25 -1.15 -1.04
CA THR A 202 -36.56 -2.44 -1.01
C THR A 202 -36.84 -3.29 -2.26
N GLY A 203 -35.79 -3.84 -2.87
CA GLY A 203 -35.81 -4.58 -4.14
C GLY A 203 -35.87 -3.71 -5.40
N ALA A 204 -35.72 -2.40 -5.31
CA ALA A 204 -35.67 -1.48 -6.45
C ALA A 204 -34.26 -1.39 -7.07
N GLN A 205 -34.18 -1.03 -8.36
CA GLN A 205 -32.92 -0.74 -9.05
C GLN A 205 -32.94 0.72 -9.52
N VAL A 206 -31.93 1.51 -9.16
CA VAL A 206 -31.89 2.92 -9.55
C VAL A 206 -30.49 3.30 -10.02
N ASN A 207 -30.41 3.93 -11.19
CA ASN A 207 -29.20 4.53 -11.71
C ASN A 207 -29.41 6.04 -11.90
N LEU A 208 -28.56 6.85 -11.27
CA LEU A 208 -28.70 8.31 -11.22
C LEU A 208 -27.43 8.98 -11.74
N TYR A 209 -27.43 9.40 -13.01
CA TYR A 209 -26.27 9.97 -13.69
C TYR A 209 -26.48 11.45 -13.99
N ASP A 210 -25.61 12.31 -13.45
CA ASP A 210 -25.74 13.78 -13.47
C ASP A 210 -27.18 14.22 -13.17
N TRP A 211 -27.72 13.64 -12.11
CA TRP A 211 -29.11 13.80 -11.69
C TRP A 211 -29.23 14.96 -10.71
N PHE A 212 -30.25 15.78 -10.92
CA PHE A 212 -30.57 16.89 -10.04
C PHE A 212 -31.98 16.72 -9.46
N LEU A 213 -32.06 16.75 -8.13
CA LEU A 213 -33.30 16.88 -7.37
C LEU A 213 -33.29 18.23 -6.67
N THR A 214 -34.38 18.98 -6.85
CA THR A 214 -34.61 20.19 -6.07
C THR A 214 -36.05 20.27 -5.58
N CYS A 215 -36.24 21.04 -4.52
CA CYS A 215 -37.49 21.10 -3.78
C CYS A 215 -37.86 22.57 -3.53
N VAL A 216 -39.12 22.93 -3.76
CA VAL A 216 -39.60 24.30 -3.48
C VAL A 216 -39.65 24.61 -1.98
N ALA A 217 -39.86 23.59 -1.14
CA ALA A 217 -39.80 23.63 0.33
C ALA A 217 -38.62 22.80 0.87
N SER A 218 -38.33 22.83 2.17
CA SER A 218 -37.31 21.93 2.77
C SER A 218 -37.92 20.55 3.00
N ASN A 219 -37.46 19.54 2.25
CA ASN A 219 -38.16 18.25 2.16
C ASN A 219 -37.26 17.04 2.36
N GLU A 220 -37.89 15.88 2.39
CA GLU A 220 -37.25 14.60 2.64
C GLU A 220 -36.98 13.86 1.33
N PHE A 221 -35.87 13.15 1.31
CA PHE A 221 -35.45 12.24 0.25
C PHE A 221 -35.05 10.93 0.92
N GLU A 222 -35.61 9.81 0.45
CA GLU A 222 -35.38 8.53 1.10
C GLU A 222 -34.98 7.42 0.13
N ILE A 223 -33.87 6.76 0.47
CA ILE A 223 -33.47 5.48 -0.08
C ILE A 223 -33.65 4.42 1.02
N ASP A 224 -34.86 3.86 1.11
CA ASP A 224 -35.24 2.82 2.09
C ASP A 224 -35.17 1.43 1.45
N ALA A 225 -33.98 0.86 1.50
CA ALA A 225 -33.67 -0.32 0.70
C ALA A 225 -32.88 -1.35 1.51
N SER A 226 -33.57 -1.89 2.52
CA SER A 226 -33.06 -3.01 3.32
C SER A 226 -33.08 -4.30 2.50
N THR A 227 -31.91 -4.77 2.05
CA THR A 227 -31.66 -5.96 1.20
C THR A 227 -32.14 -5.91 -0.27
N ALA A 228 -31.27 -6.37 -1.19
CA ALA A 228 -31.53 -6.59 -2.63
C ALA A 228 -31.80 -5.37 -3.55
N SER A 229 -31.94 -4.15 -3.04
CA SER A 229 -31.94 -2.96 -3.92
C SER A 229 -30.55 -2.60 -4.40
N LYS A 230 -30.45 -2.06 -5.62
CA LYS A 230 -29.20 -1.57 -6.20
C LYS A 230 -29.34 -0.09 -6.51
N VAL A 231 -28.52 0.74 -5.87
CA VAL A 231 -28.45 2.16 -6.18
C VAL A 231 -27.06 2.48 -6.72
N ARG A 232 -27.00 3.05 -7.92
CA ARG A 232 -25.78 3.55 -8.55
C ARG A 232 -25.94 5.01 -8.87
N GLY A 233 -24.93 5.81 -8.57
CA GLY A 233 -24.99 7.25 -8.71
C GLY A 233 -23.67 7.86 -9.11
N GLU A 234 -23.70 8.81 -10.04
CA GLU A 234 -22.55 9.65 -10.34
C GLU A 234 -23.00 11.10 -10.59
N LYS A 235 -22.36 12.06 -9.91
CA LYS A 235 -22.68 13.51 -10.00
C LYS A 235 -24.11 13.85 -9.58
N ILE A 236 -24.57 13.27 -8.46
CA ILE A 236 -25.90 13.55 -7.91
C ILE A 236 -25.91 14.89 -7.17
N LYS A 237 -26.94 15.69 -7.38
CA LYS A 237 -27.15 16.99 -6.71
C LYS A 237 -28.53 17.03 -6.06
N LEU A 238 -28.57 17.20 -4.74
CA LEU A 238 -29.76 17.25 -3.91
C LEU A 238 -29.86 18.63 -3.25
N PHE A 239 -30.72 19.52 -3.74
CA PHE A 239 -30.85 20.89 -3.24
C PHE A 239 -32.20 21.16 -2.57
N SER A 240 -32.18 21.72 -1.36
CA SER A 240 -33.38 21.93 -0.53
C SER A 240 -34.15 20.64 -0.19
N SER A 241 -33.53 19.48 -0.37
CA SER A 241 -34.07 18.16 -0.04
C SER A 241 -33.32 17.51 1.13
N ALA A 242 -32.59 18.32 1.91
CA ALA A 242 -31.76 17.85 3.00
C ALA A 242 -32.46 17.93 4.36
N ARG A 243 -33.80 18.16 4.43
CA ARG A 243 -34.50 18.13 5.72
C ARG A 243 -34.23 16.79 6.38
N GLU A 244 -34.57 15.71 5.69
CA GLU A 244 -33.96 14.42 6.00
C GLU A 244 -33.61 13.72 4.69
N ALA A 245 -32.32 13.65 4.35
CA ALA A 245 -31.83 12.85 3.24
C ALA A 245 -31.30 11.52 3.78
N HIS A 246 -31.94 10.41 3.41
CA HIS A 246 -31.66 9.08 3.94
C HIS A 246 -31.00 8.22 2.87
N PHE A 247 -29.81 7.70 3.15
CA PHE A 247 -29.13 6.69 2.33
C PHE A 247 -28.96 5.43 3.17
N LEU A 248 -29.94 4.53 3.10
CA LEU A 248 -30.06 3.38 4.00
C LEU A 248 -29.90 2.02 3.29
N ALA A 249 -29.50 2.02 2.01
CA ALA A 249 -29.40 0.80 1.22
C ALA A 249 -28.00 0.19 1.25
N ASP A 250 -27.94 -1.13 1.49
CA ASP A 250 -26.70 -1.89 1.65
C ASP A 250 -25.81 -1.85 0.39
N ASP A 251 -26.40 -1.89 -0.82
CA ASP A 251 -25.70 -1.84 -2.11
C ASP A 251 -25.89 -0.47 -2.79
N THR A 252 -25.54 0.59 -2.06
CA THR A 252 -25.48 1.98 -2.56
C THR A 252 -24.06 2.31 -2.99
N GLN A 253 -23.84 2.63 -4.26
CA GLN A 253 -22.56 3.14 -4.77
C GLN A 253 -22.79 4.51 -5.38
N ILE A 254 -22.29 5.56 -4.73
CA ILE A 254 -22.45 6.94 -5.20
C ILE A 254 -21.11 7.64 -5.25
N GLU A 255 -20.83 8.26 -6.39
CA GLU A 255 -19.68 9.12 -6.61
C GLU A 255 -20.12 10.56 -6.88
N ASN A 256 -19.41 11.53 -6.29
CA ASN A 256 -19.65 12.96 -6.47
C ASN A 256 -21.08 13.37 -6.09
N LEU A 257 -21.42 13.19 -4.81
CA LEU A 257 -22.73 13.58 -4.26
C LEU A 257 -22.65 14.99 -3.66
N THR A 258 -23.59 15.85 -4.02
CA THR A 258 -23.79 17.14 -3.34
C THR A 258 -25.14 17.15 -2.65
N VAL A 259 -25.16 17.48 -1.36
CA VAL A 259 -26.37 17.67 -0.57
C VAL A 259 -26.36 19.07 0.04
N GLU A 260 -27.36 19.87 -0.30
CA GLU A 260 -27.54 21.24 0.21
C GLU A 260 -28.84 21.36 1.02
N GLY A 261 -28.70 21.80 2.27
CA GLY A 261 -29.80 22.18 3.15
C GLY A 261 -30.06 23.69 3.17
N LYS A 262 -30.92 24.14 4.08
CA LYS A 262 -31.21 25.58 4.29
C LYS A 262 -30.53 26.16 5.54
N GLY A 263 -29.59 25.42 6.13
CA GLY A 263 -28.86 25.82 7.32
C GLY A 263 -29.69 25.72 8.60
N THR A 264 -30.67 24.82 8.66
CA THR A 264 -31.52 24.62 9.84
C THR A 264 -31.14 23.36 10.61
N THR A 265 -31.52 23.28 11.88
CA THR A 265 -31.29 22.07 12.71
C THR A 265 -32.03 20.84 12.18
N ALA A 266 -33.07 21.08 11.39
CA ALA A 266 -33.84 20.04 10.75
C ALA A 266 -33.25 19.60 9.42
N ASP A 267 -32.12 20.15 8.94
CA ASP A 267 -31.49 19.69 7.69
C ASP A 267 -30.41 18.64 8.00
N ILE A 268 -30.73 17.35 7.94
CA ILE A 268 -29.80 16.26 8.30
C ILE A 268 -29.62 15.24 7.18
N VAL A 269 -28.44 14.62 7.14
CA VAL A 269 -28.16 13.46 6.29
C VAL A 269 -28.02 12.21 7.15
N ARG A 270 -28.87 11.21 6.89
CA ARG A 270 -28.85 9.93 7.59
C ARG A 270 -28.21 8.85 6.74
N LEU A 271 -27.27 8.15 7.34
CA LEU A 271 -26.55 7.04 6.75
C LEU A 271 -26.68 5.83 7.67
N ARG A 272 -26.85 4.65 7.09
CA ARG A 272 -26.80 3.35 7.78
C ARG A 272 -25.84 2.43 7.03
N ASN A 273 -25.17 1.56 7.79
CA ASN A 273 -24.24 0.51 7.36
C ASN A 273 -24.10 0.34 5.83
N LEU A 274 -23.12 1.03 5.24
CA LEU A 274 -22.64 0.72 3.89
C LEU A 274 -21.80 -0.56 4.04
N ASN A 275 -22.33 -1.70 3.59
CA ASN A 275 -21.61 -2.97 3.66
C ASN A 275 -20.36 -2.94 2.73
N SER A 276 -19.60 -4.03 2.63
CA SER A 276 -18.39 -4.07 1.79
C SER A 276 -18.62 -3.81 0.28
N SER A 277 -19.87 -3.78 -0.19
CA SER A 277 -20.21 -3.44 -1.57
C SER A 277 -20.74 -2.01 -1.76
N GLY A 278 -21.16 -1.34 -0.68
CA GLY A 278 -21.68 0.03 -0.72
C GLY A 278 -20.60 1.08 -0.40
N TYR A 279 -20.63 2.22 -1.08
CA TYR A 279 -19.76 3.36 -0.79
C TYR A 279 -20.38 4.69 -1.21
N ILE A 280 -20.00 5.76 -0.51
CA ILE A 280 -20.23 7.15 -0.94
C ILE A 280 -18.87 7.86 -0.97
N ARG A 281 -18.50 8.39 -2.13
CA ARG A 281 -17.23 9.09 -2.35
C ARG A 281 -17.44 10.48 -2.95
N GLY A 282 -16.63 11.45 -2.53
CA GLY A 282 -16.68 12.81 -3.08
C GLY A 282 -17.94 13.55 -2.66
N LEU A 283 -18.25 13.52 -1.36
CA LEU A 283 -19.48 14.09 -0.80
C LEU A 283 -19.27 15.55 -0.41
N ASN A 284 -20.04 16.46 -1.00
CA ASN A 284 -20.15 17.86 -0.57
C ASN A 284 -21.41 18.04 0.26
N LEU A 285 -21.24 18.38 1.53
CA LEU A 285 -22.34 18.67 2.45
C LEU A 285 -22.40 20.16 2.74
N ILE A 286 -23.48 20.82 2.34
CA ILE A 286 -23.58 22.29 2.32
C ILE A 286 -24.76 22.75 3.17
N ALA A 287 -24.53 23.67 4.10
CA ALA A 287 -25.59 24.31 4.90
C ALA A 287 -26.58 23.30 5.52
N THR A 288 -26.07 22.23 6.12
CA THR A 288 -26.87 21.24 6.86
C THR A 288 -26.49 21.24 8.35
N ASN A 289 -27.24 20.52 9.16
CA ASN A 289 -26.91 20.09 10.52
C ASN A 289 -26.11 18.76 10.54
N GLY A 290 -25.28 18.56 9.52
CA GLY A 290 -24.32 17.47 9.43
C GLY A 290 -24.96 16.11 9.18
N PHE A 291 -24.19 15.08 9.50
CA PHE A 291 -24.68 13.71 9.54
C PHE A 291 -25.41 13.43 10.84
N ASP A 292 -26.41 12.56 10.77
CA ASP A 292 -27.10 12.02 11.94
C ASP A 292 -27.29 10.52 11.78
N THR A 293 -27.17 9.80 12.89
CA THR A 293 -27.59 8.40 12.96
C THR A 293 -28.98 8.37 13.58
N ARG A 294 -29.87 7.47 13.15
CA ARG A 294 -31.28 7.54 13.60
C ARG A 294 -31.36 7.51 15.14
N SER A 295 -32.05 8.47 15.74
CA SER A 295 -32.24 8.50 17.21
C SER A 295 -32.92 7.21 17.70
N GLY A 296 -32.40 6.64 18.79
CA GLY A 296 -32.86 5.35 19.33
C GLY A 296 -32.27 4.11 18.64
N ASP A 297 -31.42 4.28 17.62
CA ASP A 297 -30.71 3.17 17.00
C ASP A 297 -29.53 2.70 17.87
N THR A 298 -29.66 1.52 18.45
CA THR A 298 -28.66 0.91 19.34
C THR A 298 -27.75 -0.09 18.62
N SER A 299 -27.89 -0.26 17.30
CA SER A 299 -27.06 -1.17 16.50
C SER A 299 -25.57 -0.82 16.62
N THR A 300 -24.69 -1.82 16.59
CA THR A 300 -23.26 -1.57 16.43
C THR A 300 -22.94 -1.46 14.95
N GLU A 301 -22.50 -0.29 14.50
CA GLU A 301 -22.23 -0.04 13.08
C GLU A 301 -20.93 0.75 12.89
N THR A 302 -20.22 0.43 11.81
CA THR A 302 -19.12 1.23 11.28
C THR A 302 -19.58 1.88 10.00
N ILE A 303 -19.49 3.20 9.91
CA ILE A 303 -19.86 3.99 8.75
C ILE A 303 -18.58 4.54 8.14
N GLU A 304 -18.30 4.21 6.90
CA GLU A 304 -17.12 4.68 6.17
C GLU A 304 -17.53 5.66 5.08
N LEU A 305 -16.85 6.82 5.03
CA LEU A 305 -17.04 7.85 4.01
C LEU A 305 -15.69 8.32 3.49
N LYS A 306 -15.60 8.55 2.17
CA LYS A 306 -14.36 8.98 1.52
C LYS A 306 -14.50 10.32 0.81
N ASP A 307 -13.50 11.19 0.96
CA ASP A 307 -13.39 12.49 0.29
C ASP A 307 -14.61 13.40 0.60
N VAL A 308 -14.88 13.63 1.89
CA VAL A 308 -16.02 14.44 2.36
C VAL A 308 -15.62 15.90 2.57
N THR A 309 -16.41 16.84 2.05
CA THR A 309 -16.23 18.28 2.25
C THR A 309 -17.43 18.89 2.95
N PHE A 310 -17.18 19.65 4.02
CA PHE A 310 -18.21 20.38 4.77
C PHE A 310 -18.13 21.88 4.47
N ILE A 311 -19.26 22.50 4.12
CA ILE A 311 -19.35 23.91 3.75
C ILE A 311 -20.50 24.57 4.52
N ASN A 312 -20.16 25.48 5.44
CA ASN A 312 -21.13 26.26 6.22
C ASN A 312 -22.17 25.41 6.99
N ASN A 313 -21.79 24.22 7.45
CA ASN A 313 -22.68 23.37 8.23
C ASN A 313 -22.80 23.88 9.68
N LEU A 314 -23.98 23.68 10.29
CA LEU A 314 -24.20 23.97 11.72
C LEU A 314 -23.40 23.04 12.62
N ARG A 315 -23.27 21.77 12.18
CA ARG A 315 -22.52 20.68 12.81
C ARG A 315 -22.00 19.75 11.71
N LEU A 316 -20.98 18.96 12.00
CA LEU A 316 -20.43 17.98 11.06
C LEU A 316 -21.06 16.61 11.26
N ILE A 317 -21.07 16.10 12.50
CA ILE A 317 -21.57 14.76 12.82
C ILE A 317 -22.29 14.74 14.18
N ASN A 318 -23.50 14.18 14.22
CA ASN A 318 -24.19 13.75 15.44
C ASN A 318 -24.04 12.23 15.58
N VAL A 319 -23.40 11.79 16.66
CA VAL A 319 -23.05 10.39 16.89
C VAL A 319 -23.97 9.81 17.96
N ASN A 320 -24.89 8.92 17.56
CA ASN A 320 -25.74 8.15 18.48
C ASN A 320 -25.02 6.87 18.93
N SER A 321 -25.65 6.10 19.83
CA SER A 321 -25.07 4.95 20.50
C SER A 321 -24.47 3.88 19.58
N ASN A 322 -23.31 3.35 19.98
CA ASN A 322 -22.59 2.24 19.35
C ASN A 322 -22.19 2.50 17.89
N LYS A 323 -21.87 3.75 17.53
CA LYS A 323 -21.48 4.12 16.16
C LYS A 323 -20.01 4.46 16.07
N THR A 324 -19.35 3.91 15.06
CA THR A 324 -17.99 4.29 14.65
C THR A 324 -18.03 4.92 13.27
N TRP A 325 -17.52 6.14 13.15
CA TRP A 325 -17.42 6.84 11.86
C TRP A 325 -15.97 6.85 11.40
N ASN A 326 -15.67 6.22 10.26
CA ASN A 326 -14.38 6.31 9.59
C ASN A 326 -14.50 7.31 8.45
N ILE A 327 -14.01 8.53 8.67
CA ILE A 327 -14.01 9.57 7.64
C ILE A 327 -12.61 9.61 7.02
N ILE A 328 -12.53 9.09 5.80
CA ILE A 328 -11.31 9.05 5.01
C ILE A 328 -11.25 10.33 4.19
N ASN A 329 -10.13 11.02 4.31
CA ASN A 329 -9.82 12.24 3.62
C ASN A 329 -10.79 13.44 3.79
N PRO A 330 -11.26 13.76 5.01
CA PRO A 330 -12.21 14.85 5.19
C PRO A 330 -11.59 16.23 5.00
N VAL A 331 -12.21 17.10 4.21
CA VAL A 331 -11.94 18.54 4.20
C VAL A 331 -12.77 19.20 5.30
N TRP A 332 -12.20 19.30 6.51
CA TRP A 332 -12.85 19.90 7.67
C TRP A 332 -11.86 20.52 8.67
N THR A 333 -12.39 21.28 9.63
CA THR A 333 -11.69 21.67 10.85
C THR A 333 -12.59 21.29 12.02
N VAL A 334 -12.06 20.55 12.99
CA VAL A 334 -12.79 20.12 14.19
C VAL A 334 -12.14 20.77 15.40
N SER A 335 -12.92 21.54 16.15
CA SER A 335 -12.51 22.11 17.43
C SER A 335 -12.62 21.05 18.53
N ALA A 336 -11.49 20.67 19.15
CA ALA A 336 -11.53 19.77 20.31
C ALA A 336 -12.09 20.43 21.59
N ALA A 337 -12.20 21.77 21.60
CA ALA A 337 -12.61 22.54 22.77
C ALA A 337 -14.13 22.48 23.05
N SER A 338 -14.94 21.99 22.10
CA SER A 338 -16.38 21.84 22.27
C SER A 338 -16.95 20.74 21.37
N GLU A 339 -18.12 20.23 21.72
CA GLU A 339 -18.88 19.28 20.90
C GLU A 339 -19.75 19.99 19.84
N ALA A 340 -19.32 21.17 19.39
CA ALA A 340 -20.06 21.95 18.40
C ALA A 340 -20.00 21.30 17.01
N ASP A 341 -18.83 20.76 16.63
CA ASP A 341 -18.61 20.15 15.31
C ASP A 341 -19.00 18.66 15.30
N ILE A 342 -18.61 17.94 16.37
CA ILE A 342 -18.94 16.52 16.59
C ILE A 342 -19.67 16.42 17.92
N ASN A 343 -20.90 15.93 17.87
CA ASN A 343 -21.78 15.85 19.03
C ASN A 343 -22.05 14.39 19.38
N PHE A 344 -21.52 13.91 20.50
CA PHE A 344 -21.78 12.58 21.02
C PHE A 344 -23.05 12.60 21.87
N GLN A 345 -24.07 11.86 21.44
CA GLN A 345 -25.30 11.67 22.20
C GLN A 345 -25.07 10.64 23.33
N THR A 346 -25.91 10.67 24.37
CA THR A 346 -25.76 9.85 25.60
C THR A 346 -25.61 8.36 25.31
N ALA A 347 -24.38 7.85 25.23
CA ALA A 347 -24.10 6.45 24.95
C ALA A 347 -22.63 6.07 25.13
N THR A 348 -22.38 4.81 25.49
CA THR A 348 -21.03 4.24 25.55
C THR A 348 -20.55 3.78 24.16
N SER A 349 -19.22 3.77 23.92
CA SER A 349 -18.56 3.16 22.74
C SER A 349 -18.73 3.86 21.39
N ASN A 350 -18.85 5.19 21.39
CA ASN A 350 -18.86 5.99 20.16
C ASN A 350 -17.45 6.47 19.77
N SER A 351 -17.17 6.53 18.47
CA SER A 351 -15.94 7.18 17.98
C SER A 351 -16.09 7.78 16.58
N VAL A 352 -15.36 8.87 16.34
CA VAL A 352 -15.13 9.41 15.00
C VAL A 352 -13.64 9.34 14.72
N ASN A 353 -13.27 8.67 13.65
CA ASN A 353 -11.90 8.42 13.23
C ASN A 353 -11.65 9.18 11.93
N GLU A 354 -10.68 10.08 11.95
CA GLU A 354 -10.15 10.73 10.75
C GLU A 354 -8.99 9.91 10.20
N TYR A 355 -9.15 9.45 8.97
CA TYR A 355 -8.11 8.76 8.21
C TYR A 355 -7.61 9.63 7.06
N PHE A 356 -6.37 9.41 6.65
CA PHE A 356 -5.91 9.77 5.31
C PHE A 356 -5.62 8.50 4.51
N SER A 357 -5.95 8.48 3.23
CA SER A 357 -5.52 7.41 2.33
C SER A 357 -4.06 7.59 1.94
N LEU A 358 -3.33 6.48 1.87
CA LEU A 358 -1.97 6.41 1.38
C LEU A 358 -1.95 5.39 0.23
N ASP A 359 -1.59 5.87 -0.95
CA ASP A 359 -1.34 5.06 -2.14
C ASP A 359 0.16 5.09 -2.42
N VAL A 360 0.79 3.92 -2.55
CA VAL A 360 2.23 3.77 -2.72
C VAL A 360 2.52 2.94 -3.96
N LEU A 361 3.25 3.53 -4.90
CA LEU A 361 3.85 2.80 -6.02
C LEU A 361 5.28 2.42 -5.64
N VAL A 362 5.55 1.12 -5.57
CA VAL A 362 6.90 0.57 -5.35
C VAL A 362 7.44 0.06 -6.68
N ALA A 363 8.52 0.68 -7.14
CA ALA A 363 9.14 0.36 -8.42
C ALA A 363 10.66 0.19 -8.30
N ASP A 364 11.27 -0.41 -9.30
CA ASP A 364 12.73 -0.41 -9.45
C ASP A 364 13.26 0.89 -10.07
N THR A 365 14.57 0.99 -10.26
CA THR A 365 15.20 2.18 -10.88
C THR A 365 14.81 2.40 -12.34
N GLY A 366 14.22 1.41 -13.01
CA GLY A 366 13.67 1.51 -14.35
C GLY A 366 12.19 1.92 -14.37
N GLY A 367 11.56 2.08 -13.21
CA GLY A 367 10.13 2.39 -13.10
C GLY A 367 9.21 1.17 -13.24
N THR A 368 9.75 -0.05 -13.24
CA THR A 368 8.93 -1.27 -13.30
C THR A 368 8.39 -1.59 -11.90
N GLY A 369 7.08 -1.81 -11.80
CA GLY A 369 6.41 -2.18 -10.57
C GLY A 369 6.98 -3.44 -9.92
N ILE A 370 7.20 -3.39 -8.60
CA ILE A 370 7.70 -4.52 -7.81
C ILE A 370 6.54 -5.16 -7.06
N SER A 371 6.16 -6.37 -7.47
CA SER A 371 5.07 -7.11 -6.84
C SER A 371 5.46 -7.78 -5.51
N GLY A 372 4.52 -7.80 -4.56
CA GLY A 372 4.69 -8.41 -3.25
C GLY A 372 5.76 -7.73 -2.39
N ALA A 373 6.04 -6.45 -2.62
CA ALA A 373 6.76 -5.60 -1.69
C ALA A 373 5.84 -5.26 -0.53
N ARG A 374 6.35 -5.28 0.70
CA ARG A 374 5.58 -4.93 1.90
C ARG A 374 5.72 -3.44 2.17
N VAL A 375 4.60 -2.76 2.33
CA VAL A 375 4.50 -1.31 2.60
C VAL A 375 3.88 -1.12 3.98
N LYS A 376 4.54 -0.32 4.84
CA LYS A 376 4.07 0.02 6.18
C LYS A 376 4.21 1.52 6.43
N ILE A 377 3.25 2.11 7.15
CA ILE A 377 3.47 3.41 7.79
C ILE A 377 3.66 3.21 9.30
N VAL A 378 4.61 3.94 9.88
CA VAL A 378 4.91 3.90 11.31
C VAL A 378 4.79 5.31 11.87
N GLU A 379 4.27 5.43 13.08
CA GLU A 379 4.27 6.68 13.85
C GLU A 379 5.57 6.78 14.65
N ASN A 380 6.35 7.85 14.50
CA ASN A 380 7.69 7.96 15.09
C ASN A 380 7.70 8.58 16.52
N ASP A 381 6.55 8.84 17.14
CA ASP A 381 6.51 9.48 18.47
C ASP A 381 6.88 8.51 19.61
N ASN A 382 8.07 8.75 20.18
CA ASN A 382 8.87 7.92 21.10
C ASN A 382 8.30 7.61 22.52
N GLY A 383 6.99 7.66 22.76
CA GLY A 383 6.48 7.71 24.15
C GLY A 383 5.36 6.76 24.55
N ALA A 384 4.58 6.25 23.61
CA ALA A 384 3.45 5.38 23.90
C ALA A 384 3.56 4.14 23.03
N GLY A 385 3.33 2.95 23.61
CA GLY A 385 3.34 1.69 22.88
C GLY A 385 2.64 1.84 21.53
N SER A 386 3.38 1.50 20.48
CA SER A 386 3.00 1.58 19.06
C SER A 386 1.51 1.24 18.89
N PRO A 387 0.69 2.09 18.24
CA PRO A 387 -0.69 1.71 17.99
C PRO A 387 -0.69 0.45 17.13
N ALA A 388 -1.33 -0.60 17.63
CA ALA A 388 -1.68 -1.82 16.92
C ALA A 388 -2.71 -1.53 15.81
N LEU A 389 -2.34 -0.68 14.85
CA LEU A 389 -3.12 -0.47 13.64
C LEU A 389 -2.51 -1.31 12.53
N PRO A 390 -3.31 -2.13 11.82
CA PRO A 390 -2.85 -2.94 10.70
C PRO A 390 -2.58 -2.06 9.48
N ASN A 391 -1.58 -1.18 9.55
CA ASN A 391 -1.17 -0.30 8.45
C ASN A 391 -0.10 -0.99 7.58
N GLN A 392 -0.35 -2.24 7.20
CA GLN A 392 0.56 -3.07 6.43
C GLN A 392 -0.17 -3.64 5.22
N VAL A 393 0.34 -3.37 4.02
CA VAL A 393 -0.22 -3.86 2.76
C VAL A 393 0.90 -4.39 1.87
N SER A 394 0.59 -5.35 1.00
CA SER A 394 1.53 -5.82 -0.02
C SER A 394 1.20 -5.19 -1.35
N THR A 395 2.21 -4.90 -2.16
CA THR A 395 1.99 -4.42 -3.51
C THR A 395 1.40 -5.50 -4.42
N ASP A 396 0.52 -5.08 -5.32
CA ASP A 396 -0.07 -5.92 -6.35
C ASP A 396 0.91 -6.27 -7.49
N ALA A 397 0.43 -6.74 -8.63
CA ALA A 397 1.29 -7.06 -9.78
C ALA A 397 1.96 -5.82 -10.42
N ASN A 398 1.38 -4.63 -10.23
CA ASN A 398 1.87 -3.37 -10.79
C ASN A 398 2.75 -2.59 -9.81
N GLY A 399 2.96 -3.10 -8.60
CA GLY A 399 3.73 -2.43 -7.56
C GLY A 399 2.89 -1.47 -6.71
N ASP A 400 1.56 -1.47 -6.85
CA ASP A 400 0.67 -0.56 -6.14
C ASP A 400 0.20 -1.14 -4.80
N ALA A 401 0.17 -0.29 -3.78
CA ALA A 401 -0.25 -0.61 -2.42
C ALA A 401 -1.07 0.54 -1.82
N SER A 402 -2.28 0.26 -1.35
CA SER A 402 -3.17 1.28 -0.77
C SER A 402 -3.59 0.93 0.65
N THR A 403 -3.62 1.92 1.55
CA THR A 403 -4.11 1.76 2.93
C THR A 403 -4.67 3.07 3.47
N ASN A 404 -5.50 3.01 4.51
CA ASN A 404 -5.99 4.18 5.24
C ASN A 404 -5.29 4.28 6.60
N ILE A 405 -4.76 5.45 6.93
CA ILE A 405 -3.95 5.67 8.13
C ILE A 405 -4.71 6.59 9.10
N LEU A 406 -4.88 6.13 10.34
CA LEU A 406 -5.54 6.90 11.38
C LEU A 406 -4.69 8.12 11.73
N LYS A 407 -5.29 9.31 11.63
CA LYS A 407 -4.66 10.58 11.97
C LYS A 407 -5.21 11.16 13.27
N ARG A 408 -6.53 11.13 13.46
CA ARG A 408 -7.17 11.59 14.69
C ARG A 408 -8.30 10.65 15.08
N LYS A 409 -8.44 10.40 16.38
CA LYS A 409 -9.60 9.71 16.95
C LYS A 409 -10.28 10.63 17.96
N PHE A 410 -11.55 10.90 17.74
CA PHE A 410 -12.41 11.68 18.62
C PHE A 410 -13.35 10.74 19.39
N THR A 411 -13.43 10.94 20.70
CA THR A 411 -14.37 10.24 21.61
C THR A 411 -14.97 11.22 22.61
N GLU A 412 -16.11 10.87 23.20
CA GLU A 412 -16.75 11.65 24.26
C GLU A 412 -15.80 11.81 25.47
N ALA A 413 -15.67 13.03 26.00
CA ALA A 413 -15.06 13.23 27.31
C ALA A 413 -16.11 12.93 28.39
N GLY A 414 -15.77 12.10 29.39
CA GLY A 414 -16.70 11.56 30.39
C GLY A 414 -17.39 12.54 31.37
N GLY A 415 -17.84 13.70 30.90
CA GLY A 415 -18.51 14.76 31.66
C GLY A 415 -19.31 15.79 30.83
N GLY A 416 -19.48 15.57 29.51
CA GLY A 416 -20.27 16.42 28.60
C GLY A 416 -19.62 17.78 28.27
N GLY A 417 -19.48 18.10 26.98
CA GLY A 417 -19.08 19.44 26.53
C GLY A 417 -17.65 19.63 26.01
N SER A 418 -16.84 18.57 25.91
CA SER A 418 -15.54 18.61 25.21
C SER A 418 -15.19 17.26 24.58
N LEU A 419 -14.31 17.27 23.56
CA LEU A 419 -13.89 16.07 22.85
C LEU A 419 -12.56 15.54 23.40
N THR A 420 -12.48 14.25 23.70
CA THR A 420 -11.18 13.58 23.87
C THR A 420 -10.61 13.26 22.50
N THR A 421 -9.43 13.80 22.19
CA THR A 421 -8.77 13.62 20.88
C THR A 421 -7.43 12.93 21.05
N ALA A 422 -7.26 11.75 20.45
CA ALA A 422 -5.94 11.18 20.20
C ALA A 422 -5.48 11.63 18.80
N THR A 423 -4.32 12.29 18.74
CA THR A 423 -3.73 12.75 17.47
C THR A 423 -2.49 11.94 17.19
N HIS A 424 -2.39 11.43 15.96
CA HIS A 424 -1.25 10.67 15.47
C HIS A 424 -0.43 11.54 14.50
N SER A 425 0.88 11.58 14.70
CA SER A 425 1.76 12.49 13.95
C SER A 425 3.17 11.96 13.74
N GLY A 426 3.96 12.62 12.89
CA GLY A 426 5.34 12.22 12.64
C GLY A 426 5.45 10.83 12.02
N PHE A 427 4.83 10.62 10.86
CA PHE A 427 4.81 9.32 10.20
C PHE A 427 6.10 9.02 9.41
N SER A 428 6.45 7.74 9.26
CA SER A 428 7.49 7.20 8.38
C SER A 428 6.91 6.11 7.49
N LEU A 429 7.13 6.23 6.18
CA LEU A 429 6.85 5.17 5.21
C LEU A 429 8.06 4.25 5.16
N LYS A 430 7.80 2.96 5.28
CA LYS A 430 8.82 1.94 5.17
C LYS A 430 8.39 0.90 4.14
N THR A 431 9.33 0.47 3.29
CA THR A 431 9.06 -0.45 2.18
C THR A 431 10.17 -1.48 2.05
N TYR A 432 9.77 -2.74 1.82
CA TYR A 432 10.69 -3.88 1.85
C TYR A 432 10.35 -4.91 0.79
N LYS A 433 11.40 -5.46 0.16
CA LYS A 433 11.32 -6.64 -0.71
C LYS A 433 12.65 -7.39 -0.65
N TYR A 434 12.59 -8.71 -0.65
CA TYR A 434 13.77 -9.55 -0.78
C TYR A 434 14.58 -9.20 -2.04
N GLY A 435 15.92 -9.25 -1.93
CA GLY A 435 16.85 -8.89 -3.01
C GLY A 435 16.91 -7.39 -3.32
N ARG A 436 16.28 -6.54 -2.50
CA ARG A 436 16.29 -5.08 -2.61
C ARG A 436 16.74 -4.43 -1.29
N ALA A 437 17.38 -3.28 -1.38
CA ALA A 437 17.71 -2.47 -0.20
C ALA A 437 16.41 -1.93 0.43
N PRO A 438 16.29 -1.92 1.77
CA PRO A 438 15.11 -1.39 2.45
C PRO A 438 14.98 0.13 2.23
N PHE A 439 13.75 0.61 2.17
CA PHE A 439 13.46 2.04 2.13
C PHE A 439 12.78 2.48 3.43
N ALA A 440 13.21 3.62 3.95
CA ALA A 440 12.54 4.34 5.03
C ALA A 440 12.60 5.85 4.76
N GLY A 441 11.45 6.53 4.79
CA GLY A 441 11.36 7.96 4.58
C GLY A 441 10.25 8.59 5.39
N ALA A 442 10.53 9.74 6.01
CA ALA A 442 9.52 10.51 6.72
C ALA A 442 8.35 10.86 5.77
N GLN A 443 7.12 10.74 6.27
CA GLN A 443 5.91 11.14 5.56
C GLN A 443 5.32 12.36 6.24
N THR A 444 5.32 13.47 5.52
CA THR A 444 4.59 14.66 5.95
C THR A 444 3.15 14.54 5.45
N VAL A 445 2.22 14.36 6.39
CA VAL A 445 0.79 14.48 6.10
C VAL A 445 0.47 15.98 6.03
N ALA A 446 0.69 16.58 4.86
CA ALA A 446 0.30 17.96 4.61
C ALA A 446 -1.17 18.02 4.16
N ASN A 447 -1.90 19.02 4.65
CA ASN A 447 -3.20 19.40 4.07
C ASN A 447 -2.94 19.91 2.65
N GLN A 448 -3.00 19.06 1.63
CA GLN A 448 -2.94 19.53 0.26
C GLN A 448 -4.25 20.27 -0.08
N SER A 449 -4.11 21.38 -0.80
CA SER A 449 -5.21 22.07 -1.47
C SER A 449 -5.81 21.16 -2.55
N GLY A 450 -6.76 20.29 -2.18
CA GLY A 450 -7.39 19.36 -3.12
C GLY A 450 -7.83 18.01 -2.54
N GLY A 451 -7.54 17.74 -1.26
CA GLY A 451 -7.97 16.51 -0.60
C GLY A 451 -6.82 15.87 0.16
N PHE A 452 -7.17 15.22 1.25
CA PHE A 452 -6.28 14.30 1.93
C PHE A 452 -6.13 13.05 1.05
N GLY A 453 -4.96 12.43 1.08
CA GLY A 453 -4.55 11.43 0.09
C GLY A 453 -3.10 11.66 -0.25
N GLN A 454 -2.23 10.70 0.08
CA GLN A 454 -0.82 10.78 -0.26
C GLN A 454 -0.50 9.72 -1.31
N ASN A 455 -0.08 10.18 -2.49
CA ASN A 455 0.55 9.32 -3.47
C ASN A 455 2.05 9.40 -3.25
N SER A 456 2.65 8.29 -2.85
CA SER A 456 4.09 8.16 -2.67
C SER A 456 4.66 7.21 -3.71
N SER A 457 5.82 7.53 -4.24
CA SER A 457 6.58 6.59 -5.06
C SER A 457 7.85 6.22 -4.32
N VAL A 458 8.11 4.92 -4.24
CA VAL A 458 9.31 4.36 -3.61
C VAL A 458 10.09 3.61 -4.68
N THR A 459 11.30 4.07 -4.94
CA THR A 459 12.27 3.31 -5.74
C THR A 459 13.08 2.40 -4.83
N LEU A 460 12.89 1.09 -4.97
CA LEU A 460 13.75 0.12 -4.29
C LEU A 460 14.98 -0.19 -5.15
N LEU A 461 16.15 0.04 -4.59
CA LEU A 461 17.41 -0.32 -5.22
C LEU A 461 17.64 -1.83 -5.10
N SER A 462 18.25 -2.43 -6.11
CA SER A 462 18.75 -3.81 -5.98
C SER A 462 19.75 -3.89 -4.84
N ASP A 463 19.62 -4.92 -4.00
CA ASP A 463 20.69 -5.24 -3.06
C ASP A 463 21.89 -5.75 -3.87
N THR A 464 23.08 -5.23 -3.58
CA THR A 464 24.32 -5.62 -4.28
C THR A 464 24.86 -6.98 -3.82
N PHE A 465 24.20 -7.61 -2.84
CA PHE A 465 24.56 -8.90 -2.27
C PHE A 465 23.37 -9.89 -2.30
N GLN A 466 22.72 -10.01 -3.46
CA GLN A 466 21.69 -11.02 -3.68
C GLN A 466 22.26 -12.44 -3.48
N VAL A 467 21.46 -13.30 -2.85
CA VAL A 467 21.82 -14.70 -2.62
C VAL A 467 21.34 -15.56 -3.78
N GLU A 468 22.25 -16.36 -4.33
CA GLU A 468 21.92 -17.36 -5.34
C GLU A 468 21.77 -18.75 -4.71
N THR A 469 20.78 -19.49 -5.18
CA THR A 469 20.51 -20.86 -4.72
C THR A 469 21.43 -21.89 -5.37
N ASN A 470 22.18 -21.53 -6.43
CA ASN A 470 23.05 -22.44 -7.16
C ASN A 470 24.43 -21.81 -7.47
N GLU A 471 25.48 -22.53 -7.08
CA GLU A 471 26.89 -22.15 -7.29
C GLU A 471 27.24 -21.98 -8.77
N ALA A 472 26.77 -22.88 -9.64
CA ALA A 472 27.09 -22.84 -11.08
C ALA A 472 26.51 -21.59 -11.77
N THR A 473 25.34 -21.13 -11.31
CA THR A 473 24.68 -19.92 -11.83
C THR A 473 25.40 -18.66 -11.35
N ALA A 474 25.78 -18.60 -10.07
CA ALA A 474 26.48 -17.44 -9.51
C ALA A 474 27.88 -17.24 -10.10
N VAL A 475 28.59 -18.32 -10.43
CA VAL A 475 29.92 -18.25 -11.05
C VAL A 475 29.83 -17.84 -12.53
N SER A 476 28.76 -18.23 -13.24
CA SER A 476 28.60 -17.95 -14.68
C SER A 476 27.98 -16.58 -14.99
N ASP A 477 27.20 -16.00 -14.07
CA ASP A 477 26.49 -14.73 -14.27
C ASP A 477 27.42 -13.49 -14.15
N GLY A 478 28.60 -13.63 -13.55
CA GLY A 478 29.56 -12.51 -13.39
C GLY A 478 29.03 -11.34 -12.54
N THR A 479 27.89 -11.54 -11.89
CA THR A 479 27.21 -10.56 -11.03
C THR A 479 27.66 -10.69 -9.58
N GLN A 480 27.44 -9.63 -8.82
CA GLN A 480 28.01 -9.35 -7.49
C GLN A 480 27.48 -10.24 -6.33
N LYS A 481 26.94 -11.43 -6.65
CA LYS A 481 26.11 -12.28 -5.79
C LYS A 481 26.93 -13.14 -4.82
N VAL A 482 26.31 -13.58 -3.73
CA VAL A 482 26.90 -14.47 -2.70
C VAL A 482 26.14 -15.81 -2.73
N VAL A 483 26.87 -16.94 -2.70
CA VAL A 483 26.27 -18.28 -2.66
C VAL A 483 26.42 -18.87 -1.26
N PHE A 484 25.35 -19.49 -0.74
CA PHE A 484 25.42 -20.32 0.45
C PHE A 484 25.34 -21.78 0.03
N VAL A 485 26.32 -22.57 0.42
CA VAL A 485 26.33 -24.03 0.25
C VAL A 485 25.99 -24.64 1.60
N GLU A 486 24.78 -25.20 1.70
CA GLU A 486 24.32 -26.02 2.82
C GLU A 486 24.74 -27.48 2.62
N SER A 487 25.11 -28.15 3.70
CA SER A 487 25.13 -29.62 3.69
C SER A 487 23.70 -30.16 3.71
N THR A 488 23.32 -30.93 2.68
CA THR A 488 21.95 -31.44 2.45
C THR A 488 21.36 -32.32 3.57
N ALA A 489 22.12 -32.65 4.62
CA ALA A 489 21.66 -33.44 5.75
C ALA A 489 21.92 -32.72 7.09
N LEU A 490 20.85 -32.54 7.87
CA LEU A 490 20.91 -32.21 9.30
C LEU A 490 21.89 -33.18 9.98
N ASN A 491 23.07 -32.68 10.37
CA ASN A 491 24.19 -33.38 11.04
C ASN A 491 25.39 -33.84 10.19
N GLN A 492 25.44 -33.61 8.88
CA GLN A 492 26.69 -33.80 8.13
C GLN A 492 27.45 -32.49 8.05
N SER A 493 28.37 -32.27 8.99
CA SER A 493 29.26 -31.11 8.95
C SER A 493 30.24 -31.22 7.77
N HIS A 494 30.78 -30.08 7.36
CA HIS A 494 32.06 -30.02 6.67
C HIS A 494 33.18 -29.92 7.70
N SER A 495 34.40 -30.30 7.34
CA SER A 495 35.58 -30.05 8.18
C SER A 495 36.80 -29.66 7.38
N ILE A 496 37.58 -28.72 7.90
CA ILE A 496 38.95 -28.48 7.45
C ILE A 496 39.87 -29.34 8.30
N ILE A 497 40.74 -30.12 7.66
CA ILE A 497 41.80 -30.87 8.35
C ILE A 497 43.17 -30.59 7.74
N LYS A 498 44.22 -30.65 8.57
CA LYS A 498 45.62 -30.69 8.13
C LYS A 498 46.21 -32.09 8.30
N PHE A 499 47.05 -32.51 7.35
CA PHE A 499 47.76 -33.77 7.38
C PHE A 499 49.22 -33.62 6.94
N GLU A 500 50.05 -34.55 7.38
CA GLU A 500 51.48 -34.62 7.10
C GLU A 500 51.92 -36.07 6.87
N GLY A 501 53.10 -36.27 6.26
CA GLY A 501 53.70 -37.60 6.10
C GLY A 501 52.93 -38.54 5.17
N GLY A 502 52.17 -37.97 4.23
CA GLY A 502 51.34 -38.66 3.27
C GLY A 502 52.12 -39.51 2.26
N THR A 503 51.52 -40.61 1.85
CA THR A 503 52.00 -41.52 0.81
C THR A 503 50.83 -41.86 -0.11
N GLY A 504 51.09 -42.16 -1.38
CA GLY A 504 50.04 -42.41 -2.38
C GLY A 504 49.49 -41.13 -3.01
N THR A 505 48.23 -41.15 -3.48
CA THR A 505 47.59 -40.02 -4.17
C THR A 505 46.24 -39.70 -3.56
N LEU A 506 46.09 -38.49 -3.05
CA LEU A 506 44.83 -37.93 -2.58
C LEU A 506 44.21 -37.06 -3.68
N ASN A 507 42.95 -37.31 -4.01
CA ASN A 507 42.15 -36.58 -4.98
C ASN A 507 40.83 -36.09 -4.36
N VAL A 508 40.25 -35.07 -4.98
CA VAL A 508 38.85 -34.67 -4.74
C VAL A 508 37.92 -35.86 -5.03
N GLY A 509 36.99 -36.11 -4.12
CA GLY A 509 36.06 -37.24 -4.13
C GLY A 509 36.51 -38.45 -3.31
N ASN A 510 37.76 -38.52 -2.84
CA ASN A 510 38.21 -39.63 -1.98
C ASN A 510 37.62 -39.50 -0.57
N THR A 511 37.27 -40.62 0.06
CA THR A 511 36.85 -40.64 1.47
C THR A 511 38.07 -40.79 2.36
N VAL A 512 38.33 -39.81 3.23
CA VAL A 512 39.38 -39.86 4.24
C VAL A 512 38.78 -40.39 5.54
N THR A 513 39.40 -41.42 6.12
CA THR A 513 38.99 -42.05 7.39
C THR A 513 40.15 -42.07 8.39
N GLY A 514 39.91 -41.62 9.62
CA GLY A 514 40.82 -41.76 10.75
C GLY A 514 40.76 -43.17 11.32
N LEU A 515 41.88 -43.89 11.32
CA LEU A 515 41.91 -45.30 11.71
C LEU A 515 41.61 -45.53 13.20
N THR A 516 41.88 -44.53 14.05
CA THR A 516 41.69 -44.67 15.50
C THR A 516 40.37 -44.04 15.94
N SER A 517 40.04 -42.87 15.41
CA SER A 517 38.81 -42.15 15.73
C SER A 517 37.57 -42.71 15.04
N GLY A 518 37.75 -43.40 13.91
CA GLY A 518 36.65 -43.75 13.01
C GLY A 518 36.03 -42.57 12.28
N ALA A 519 36.61 -41.36 12.41
CA ALA A 519 36.17 -40.14 11.74
C ALA A 519 36.27 -40.27 10.23
N ASP A 520 35.23 -39.95 9.46
CA ASP A 520 35.26 -40.01 8.00
C ASP A 520 34.67 -38.80 7.26
N GLY A 521 35.15 -38.52 6.06
CA GLY A 521 34.59 -37.48 5.19
C GLY A 521 35.14 -37.53 3.79
N VAL A 522 34.40 -36.98 2.82
CA VAL A 522 34.81 -36.98 1.40
C VAL A 522 35.55 -35.70 1.08
N VAL A 523 36.73 -35.80 0.47
CA VAL A 523 37.50 -34.64 0.02
C VAL A 523 36.68 -33.85 -0.99
N GLU A 524 36.30 -32.64 -0.63
CA GLU A 524 35.69 -31.68 -1.55
C GLU A 524 36.78 -30.89 -2.27
N GLU A 525 37.84 -30.54 -1.55
CA GLU A 525 38.91 -29.69 -2.07
C GLU A 525 40.23 -29.96 -1.35
N ILE A 526 41.33 -29.92 -2.11
CA ILE A 526 42.69 -29.84 -1.58
C ILE A 526 43.10 -28.36 -1.63
N ILE A 527 43.12 -27.72 -0.47
CA ILE A 527 43.26 -26.26 -0.31
C ILE A 527 44.72 -25.83 -0.47
N GLU A 528 45.63 -26.63 0.10
CA GLU A 528 47.06 -26.36 0.12
C GLU A 528 47.81 -27.68 0.17
N GLY A 529 49.00 -27.69 -0.45
CA GLY A 529 49.91 -28.81 -0.41
C GLY A 529 49.62 -29.86 -1.49
N ASP A 530 50.06 -31.08 -1.23
CA ASP A 530 49.92 -32.22 -2.13
C ASP A 530 49.52 -33.47 -1.34
N SER A 531 49.63 -34.66 -1.95
CA SER A 531 49.33 -35.93 -1.28
C SER A 531 50.28 -36.27 -0.13
N THR A 532 51.39 -35.55 0.04
CA THR A 532 52.41 -35.77 1.09
C THR A 532 52.13 -34.93 2.33
N ALA A 533 51.71 -33.69 2.17
CA ALA A 533 51.28 -32.84 3.28
C ALA A 533 50.37 -31.75 2.75
N GLY A 534 49.30 -31.45 3.47
CA GLY A 534 48.32 -30.49 2.97
C GLY A 534 47.17 -30.21 3.91
N THR A 535 46.30 -29.32 3.45
CA THR A 535 45.04 -28.94 4.09
C THR A 535 43.90 -29.26 3.14
N VAL A 536 42.87 -29.97 3.62
CA VAL A 536 41.70 -30.34 2.81
C VAL A 536 40.40 -29.92 3.45
N ILE A 537 39.40 -29.67 2.61
CA ILE A 537 37.99 -29.61 3.02
C ILE A 537 37.39 -30.97 2.80
N LEU A 538 36.76 -31.48 3.84
CA LEU A 538 35.94 -32.66 3.79
C LEU A 538 34.46 -32.26 3.85
N LYS A 539 33.64 -32.81 2.95
CA LYS A 539 32.18 -32.80 3.02
C LYS A 539 31.65 -34.14 3.53
N LEU A 540 30.36 -34.19 3.83
CA LEU A 540 29.68 -35.40 4.32
C LEU A 540 30.36 -35.97 5.58
N ARG A 541 30.88 -35.12 6.47
CA ARG A 541 31.57 -35.61 7.68
C ARG A 541 30.60 -36.31 8.61
N ASP A 542 31.05 -37.40 9.20
CA ASP A 542 30.42 -37.98 10.36
C ASP A 542 30.57 -37.12 11.63
N THR A 543 30.00 -37.62 12.72
CA THR A 543 30.05 -36.97 14.02
C THR A 543 31.37 -37.17 14.76
N ASN A 544 32.28 -38.05 14.33
CA ASN A 544 33.48 -38.44 15.09
C ASN A 544 34.68 -37.55 14.78
N SER A 545 35.30 -36.94 15.78
CA SER A 545 36.45 -36.04 15.59
C SER A 545 37.75 -36.79 15.35
N PHE A 546 38.64 -36.22 14.52
CA PHE A 546 39.95 -36.80 14.30
C PHE A 546 40.81 -36.71 15.57
N SER A 547 41.53 -37.77 15.87
CA SER A 547 42.47 -37.87 17.00
C SER A 547 43.85 -37.40 16.58
N THR A 548 44.46 -36.52 17.37
CA THR A 548 45.81 -35.99 17.16
C THR A 548 46.83 -37.10 16.85
N GLY A 549 47.56 -36.97 15.74
CA GLY A 549 48.60 -37.92 15.35
C GLY A 549 48.09 -39.26 14.84
N GLU A 550 46.78 -39.43 14.63
CA GLU A 550 46.26 -40.66 14.05
C GLU A 550 46.60 -40.80 12.56
N THR A 551 46.63 -42.04 12.09
CA THR A 551 46.72 -42.34 10.66
C THR A 551 45.38 -42.08 9.98
N LEU A 552 45.42 -41.29 8.92
CA LEU A 552 44.36 -41.06 7.96
C LEU A 552 44.57 -42.00 6.77
N ASN A 553 43.53 -42.70 6.34
CA ASN A 553 43.57 -43.53 5.14
C ASN A 553 42.42 -43.17 4.20
N GLU A 554 42.64 -43.39 2.91
CA GLU A 554 41.54 -43.45 1.97
C GLU A 554 40.72 -44.74 2.16
N SER A 555 39.39 -44.64 2.27
CA SER A 555 38.47 -45.77 2.21
C SER A 555 37.70 -45.77 0.89
N GLY A 556 37.94 -46.75 0.01
CA GLY A 556 37.35 -46.80 -1.34
C GLY A 556 38.13 -47.71 -2.31
N GLY A 557 37.61 -47.88 -3.53
CA GLY A 557 38.07 -48.89 -4.51
C GLY A 557 39.50 -48.75 -5.05
N SER A 558 40.25 -47.70 -4.70
CA SER A 558 41.65 -47.47 -5.05
C SER A 558 42.48 -46.96 -3.86
N SER A 559 42.33 -47.59 -2.68
CA SER A 559 42.89 -47.15 -1.40
C SER A 559 44.42 -47.16 -1.35
N ASP A 560 45.06 -46.17 -1.96
CA ASP A 560 46.53 -46.06 -2.02
C ASP A 560 47.06 -44.91 -1.15
N TRP A 561 46.19 -44.03 -0.64
CA TRP A 561 46.60 -42.88 0.16
C TRP A 561 46.54 -43.12 1.67
N SER A 562 47.61 -42.71 2.38
CA SER A 562 47.73 -42.73 3.83
C SER A 562 48.54 -41.54 4.32
N ALA A 563 48.14 -40.87 5.40
CA ALA A 563 48.85 -39.76 6.04
C ALA A 563 48.66 -39.73 7.56
N THR A 564 49.27 -38.76 8.24
CA THR A 564 49.11 -38.53 9.68
C THR A 564 48.36 -37.21 9.92
N PHE A 565 47.35 -37.22 10.78
CA PHE A 565 46.58 -36.02 11.13
C PHE A 565 47.39 -35.05 11.99
N ALA A 566 47.55 -33.81 11.52
CA ALA A 566 48.44 -32.79 12.10
C ALA A 566 47.81 -31.97 13.24
N ASN A 567 46.82 -32.53 13.94
CA ASN A 567 46.14 -31.89 15.08
C ASN A 567 45.41 -30.57 14.77
N TYR A 568 44.77 -30.48 13.60
CA TYR A 568 44.00 -29.30 13.23
C TYR A 568 42.72 -29.75 12.55
N GLU A 569 41.61 -29.75 13.29
CA GLU A 569 40.26 -29.95 12.74
C GLU A 569 39.40 -28.73 13.08
N LYS A 570 38.74 -28.16 12.07
CA LYS A 570 37.70 -27.15 12.25
C LYS A 570 36.44 -27.59 11.52
N ARG A 571 35.36 -27.82 12.26
CA ARG A 571 34.07 -28.26 11.73
C ARG A 571 33.13 -27.10 11.53
N PHE A 572 32.38 -27.12 10.43
CA PHE A 572 31.45 -26.06 10.05
C PHE A 572 30.27 -26.64 9.29
N TYR A 573 29.14 -25.95 9.30
CA TYR A 573 27.92 -26.39 8.58
C TYR A 573 27.72 -25.66 7.25
N TRP A 574 28.31 -24.46 7.16
CA TRP A 574 28.03 -23.49 6.10
C TRP A 574 29.30 -23.10 5.40
N LEU A 575 29.28 -23.21 4.08
CA LEU A 575 30.28 -22.65 3.18
C LEU A 575 29.64 -21.51 2.38
N ILE A 576 30.18 -20.30 2.49
CA ILE A 576 29.70 -19.12 1.78
C ILE A 576 30.72 -18.76 0.70
N GLN A 577 30.32 -18.75 -0.56
CA GLN A 577 31.20 -18.43 -1.69
C GLN A 577 30.87 -17.03 -2.23
N ALA A 578 31.86 -16.15 -2.28
CA ALA A 578 31.69 -14.80 -2.83
C ALA A 578 31.90 -14.77 -4.34
N GLY A 579 30.97 -14.17 -5.10
CA GLY A 579 31.12 -13.91 -6.53
C GLY A 579 32.12 -12.78 -6.85
N THR A 580 32.16 -12.37 -8.12
CA THR A 580 33.00 -11.28 -8.64
C THR A 580 32.22 -9.97 -8.84
N ILE A 581 32.85 -8.81 -8.69
CA ILE A 581 32.32 -7.51 -9.15
C ILE A 581 33.05 -7.10 -10.43
N GLY A 582 32.34 -7.00 -11.56
CA GLY A 582 32.93 -6.56 -12.83
C GLY A 582 34.10 -7.46 -13.28
N GLY A 583 34.01 -8.76 -13.00
CA GLY A 583 35.08 -9.74 -13.24
C GLY A 583 36.23 -9.73 -12.22
N SER A 584 36.21 -8.84 -11.23
CA SER A 584 37.20 -8.80 -10.14
C SER A 584 36.68 -9.50 -8.88
N PRO A 585 37.43 -10.45 -8.28
CA PRO A 585 37.03 -11.11 -7.03
C PRO A 585 36.89 -10.13 -5.85
N ARG A 586 35.92 -10.35 -4.95
CA ARG A 586 35.81 -9.57 -3.71
C ARG A 586 36.90 -9.94 -2.70
N SER A 587 37.41 -8.95 -1.96
CA SER A 587 38.36 -9.19 -0.86
C SER A 587 37.65 -9.65 0.41
N PHE A 588 38.41 -10.26 1.33
CA PHE A 588 37.90 -10.67 2.65
C PHE A 588 37.35 -9.49 3.47
N GLN A 589 38.04 -8.34 3.40
CA GLN A 589 37.62 -7.11 4.07
C GLN A 589 36.26 -6.63 3.55
N GLN A 590 36.03 -6.66 2.23
CA GLN A 590 34.75 -6.24 1.64
C GLN A 590 33.56 -7.13 2.08
N LEU A 591 33.81 -8.41 2.33
CA LEU A 591 32.80 -9.34 2.83
C LEU A 591 32.56 -9.13 4.33
N TYR A 592 33.63 -8.93 5.11
CA TYR A 592 33.55 -8.54 6.52
C TYR A 592 32.69 -7.30 6.71
N ASP A 593 33.04 -6.21 6.02
CA ASP A 593 32.36 -4.92 6.13
C ASP A 593 30.88 -5.04 5.76
N HIS A 594 30.55 -5.83 4.73
CA HIS A 594 29.16 -6.08 4.34
C HIS A 594 28.37 -6.81 5.42
N PHE A 595 28.88 -7.93 5.92
CA PHE A 595 28.18 -8.70 6.95
C PHE A 595 28.04 -7.89 8.24
N ASN A 596 29.08 -7.17 8.66
CA ASN A 596 28.98 -6.29 9.82
C ASN A 596 27.97 -5.16 9.62
N ALA A 597 27.94 -4.52 8.44
CA ALA A 597 26.94 -3.51 8.12
C ALA A 597 25.52 -4.11 8.22
N LYS A 598 25.28 -5.28 7.63
CA LYS A 598 23.99 -5.99 7.70
C LYS A 598 23.58 -6.41 9.11
N PHE A 599 24.53 -6.85 9.95
CA PHE A 599 24.26 -7.16 11.35
C PHE A 599 24.04 -5.91 12.22
N SER A 600 24.59 -4.77 11.81
CA SER A 600 24.43 -3.48 12.48
C SER A 600 23.20 -2.67 12.03
N GLU A 601 22.51 -3.08 10.96
CA GLU A 601 21.23 -2.48 10.56
C GLU A 601 20.25 -2.58 11.74
N SER A 602 19.81 -1.42 12.24
CA SER A 602 18.92 -1.35 13.39
C SER A 602 17.60 -2.07 13.10
N THR A 603 17.20 -3.00 13.98
CA THR A 603 15.86 -3.60 13.94
C THR A 603 14.86 -2.49 14.22
N LEU A 604 14.20 -2.03 13.17
CA LEU A 604 13.41 -0.81 13.20
C LEU A 604 12.04 -0.94 13.90
N ASP A 605 11.72 -2.10 14.50
CA ASP A 605 10.55 -2.29 15.38
C ASP A 605 10.56 -3.70 16.02
N ILE A 606 10.85 -3.83 17.31
CA ILE A 606 10.88 -5.14 18.02
C ILE A 606 9.45 -5.59 18.43
N ALA A 607 8.46 -4.70 18.34
CA ALA A 607 7.15 -4.90 18.97
C ALA A 607 6.10 -5.61 18.08
N ASP A 608 6.33 -5.78 16.78
CA ASP A 608 5.23 -5.92 15.81
C ASP A 608 5.33 -7.16 14.88
N ASN A 609 6.05 -8.21 15.29
CA ASN A 609 6.38 -9.40 14.46
C ASN A 609 6.96 -9.04 13.07
N TRP A 610 7.46 -7.80 12.92
CA TRP A 610 8.13 -7.29 11.72
C TRP A 610 9.50 -7.96 11.51
N ASP A 611 10.01 -8.46 12.64
CA ASP A 611 10.96 -9.55 12.71
C ASP A 611 10.60 -10.62 11.68
N ASP A 612 9.38 -11.12 11.47
CA ASP A 612 9.06 -12.18 10.49
C ASP A 612 9.30 -11.83 9.00
N VAL A 613 9.32 -10.56 8.55
CA VAL A 613 9.65 -10.22 7.14
C VAL A 613 11.15 -10.00 6.96
N ILE A 614 11.79 -9.37 7.94
CA ILE A 614 13.24 -9.37 8.06
C ILE A 614 13.73 -10.78 8.37
N ILE A 615 12.97 -11.64 9.03
CA ILE A 615 13.21 -13.03 9.46
C ILE A 615 12.74 -13.98 8.38
N ASP A 616 11.88 -13.64 7.44
CA ASP A 616 11.59 -14.45 6.25
C ASP A 616 12.65 -14.18 5.18
N GLY A 617 12.98 -12.92 4.94
CA GLY A 617 14.17 -12.54 4.16
C GLY A 617 15.43 -13.06 4.85
N ARG A 618 15.59 -12.83 6.16
CA ARG A 618 16.61 -13.49 6.96
C ARG A 618 16.33 -14.97 7.06
N SER A 619 15.18 -15.60 6.79
CA SER A 619 15.04 -17.08 6.83
C SER A 619 15.54 -17.65 5.53
N GLU A 620 15.50 -16.91 4.43
CA GLU A 620 16.29 -17.26 3.26
C GLU A 620 17.80 -17.07 3.52
N PHE A 621 18.22 -16.10 4.36
CA PHE A 621 19.62 -16.01 4.83
C PHE A 621 19.95 -16.91 6.06
N ALA A 622 18.96 -17.37 6.81
CA ALA A 622 19.07 -17.87 8.19
C ALA A 622 18.31 -19.14 8.49
N SER A 623 17.38 -19.60 7.67
CA SER A 623 17.07 -21.04 7.59
C SER A 623 18.35 -21.79 7.20
N PRO A 624 19.22 -21.20 6.36
CA PRO A 624 20.62 -21.54 6.34
C PRO A 624 21.33 -21.37 7.70
N ILE A 625 21.61 -20.14 8.12
CA ILE A 625 22.48 -19.84 9.27
C ILE A 625 22.02 -20.40 10.65
N GLN A 626 20.73 -20.70 10.88
CA GLN A 626 20.11 -21.15 12.15
C GLN A 626 19.90 -22.67 12.23
N GLY A 627 20.18 -23.45 11.18
CA GLY A 627 19.86 -24.88 11.09
C GLY A 627 20.54 -25.83 12.10
N VAL A 628 21.19 -25.33 13.16
CA VAL A 628 21.83 -26.16 14.19
C VAL A 628 21.12 -25.99 15.54
N SER A 629 20.56 -27.09 16.05
CA SER A 629 19.96 -27.13 17.38
C SER A 629 20.94 -26.63 18.46
N LEU A 630 20.45 -25.76 19.35
CA LEU A 630 21.14 -25.27 20.55
C LEU A 630 21.69 -26.45 21.39
N GLY A 631 22.94 -26.83 21.16
CA GLY A 631 23.59 -27.94 21.88
C GLY A 631 24.70 -28.67 21.12
N SER A 632 24.81 -28.53 19.81
CA SER A 632 25.91 -29.14 19.03
C SER A 632 27.25 -28.44 19.34
N PRO A 633 28.35 -29.18 19.58
CA PRO A 633 29.66 -28.62 19.95
C PRO A 633 30.38 -27.87 18.82
N ASN A 634 29.90 -27.94 17.57
CA ASN A 634 30.61 -27.44 16.38
C ASN A 634 29.82 -26.35 15.63
N LYS A 635 29.75 -25.15 16.21
CA LYS A 635 28.86 -24.06 15.77
C LYS A 635 29.55 -22.99 14.90
N LEU A 636 30.20 -23.38 13.80
CA LEU A 636 31.04 -22.47 13.00
C LEU A 636 30.50 -22.23 11.57
N LYS A 637 30.64 -21.00 11.05
CA LYS A 637 30.35 -20.61 9.65
C LYS A 637 31.62 -20.31 8.88
N THR A 638 31.74 -20.77 7.63
CA THR A 638 32.88 -20.45 6.76
C THR A 638 32.53 -19.64 5.52
N VAL A 639 33.38 -18.68 5.15
CA VAL A 639 33.28 -17.91 3.90
C VAL A 639 34.57 -18.09 3.12
N ARG A 640 34.48 -18.41 1.84
CA ARG A 640 35.58 -18.64 0.90
C ARG A 640 35.75 -17.45 -0.03
N ASN A 641 37.00 -17.08 -0.28
CA ASN A 641 37.37 -16.22 -1.41
C ASN A 641 37.71 -17.08 -2.65
N VAL A 642 36.98 -16.89 -3.74
CA VAL A 642 37.13 -17.66 -5.01
C VAL A 642 38.48 -17.39 -5.70
N ALA A 643 39.22 -16.35 -5.32
CA ALA A 643 40.48 -15.98 -5.96
C ALA A 643 41.70 -16.86 -5.62
N LEU A 644 41.54 -17.96 -4.86
CA LEU A 644 42.62 -18.88 -4.45
C LEU A 644 43.85 -18.19 -3.78
N THR A 645 43.71 -16.94 -3.33
CA THR A 645 44.85 -16.13 -2.85
C THR A 645 44.72 -15.67 -1.39
N ARG A 646 43.82 -16.32 -0.61
CA ARG A 646 43.87 -16.62 0.84
C ARG A 646 42.63 -16.17 1.64
N GLY A 647 42.00 -17.10 2.37
CA GLY A 647 41.13 -16.86 3.53
C GLY A 647 39.87 -17.74 3.62
N TRP A 648 39.59 -18.26 4.83
CA TRP A 648 38.30 -18.86 5.23
C TRP A 648 37.78 -18.20 6.52
N CYS A 649 36.57 -17.66 6.56
CA CYS A 649 36.04 -17.08 7.81
C CYS A 649 35.65 -18.21 8.77
N VAL A 650 35.66 -18.01 10.09
CA VAL A 650 35.13 -19.00 11.04
C VAL A 650 34.44 -18.26 12.19
N SER A 651 33.13 -18.02 12.09
CA SER A 651 32.39 -17.33 13.17
C SER A 651 31.77 -18.30 14.17
N GLY A 652 32.03 -18.09 15.46
CA GLY A 652 31.38 -18.77 16.58
C GLY A 652 30.01 -18.16 16.93
N LEU A 653 29.05 -19.01 17.30
CA LEU A 653 27.61 -18.71 17.40
C LEU A 653 27.17 -17.92 18.67
N SER A 654 28.10 -17.42 19.49
CA SER A 654 27.74 -16.85 20.80
C SER A 654 27.18 -15.42 20.77
N SER A 655 27.17 -14.73 19.62
CA SER A 655 26.39 -13.49 19.46
C SER A 655 25.97 -13.30 18.01
N LEU A 656 24.66 -13.35 17.75
CA LEU A 656 24.06 -12.88 16.49
C LEU A 656 24.30 -11.37 16.23
N ALA A 657 24.97 -10.69 17.17
CA ALA A 657 25.25 -9.25 17.15
C ALA A 657 26.64 -8.89 16.61
N SER A 658 27.55 -9.85 16.36
CA SER A 658 28.88 -9.54 15.85
C SER A 658 29.60 -10.74 15.21
N THR A 659 30.46 -10.46 14.25
CA THR A 659 31.39 -11.45 13.67
C THR A 659 32.63 -11.62 14.55
N THR A 660 32.94 -12.85 14.98
CA THR A 660 33.88 -13.09 16.09
C THR A 660 35.29 -13.57 15.71
N ALA A 661 35.52 -14.15 14.53
CA ALA A 661 36.86 -14.54 14.07
C ALA A 661 36.90 -14.88 12.56
N TYR A 662 38.04 -14.59 11.94
CA TYR A 662 38.36 -14.90 10.54
C TYR A 662 39.74 -15.57 10.52
N THR A 663 40.00 -16.54 9.64
CA THR A 663 41.31 -17.24 9.62
C THR A 663 41.82 -17.39 8.19
N ALA A 664 43.08 -17.07 7.93
CA ALA A 664 43.71 -17.27 6.62
C ALA A 664 43.97 -18.76 6.33
N ASN A 665 44.30 -19.09 5.07
CA ASN A 665 44.57 -20.48 4.63
C ASN A 665 45.69 -21.17 5.44
N ASP A 666 46.65 -20.40 5.94
CA ASP A 666 47.77 -20.90 6.74
C ASP A 666 47.41 -21.13 8.22
N GLY A 667 46.24 -20.67 8.68
CA GLY A 667 45.80 -20.73 10.06
C GLY A 667 46.10 -19.46 10.88
N THR A 668 46.61 -18.39 10.26
CA THR A 668 46.73 -17.08 10.91
C THR A 668 45.36 -16.41 11.07
N GLU A 669 45.13 -15.77 12.21
CA GLU A 669 43.87 -15.05 12.45
C GLU A 669 43.83 -13.78 11.59
N PHE A 670 42.77 -13.61 10.79
CA PHE A 670 42.51 -12.36 10.09
C PHE A 670 41.93 -11.36 11.09
N ASN A 671 42.71 -10.32 11.35
CA ASN A 671 42.26 -9.14 12.07
C ASN A 671 41.77 -8.13 11.03
N PRO A 672 40.45 -7.83 10.97
CA PRO A 672 39.94 -6.83 10.05
C PRO A 672 40.60 -5.48 10.33
N GLU A 673 40.91 -4.71 9.28
CA GLU A 673 41.37 -3.33 9.45
C GLU A 673 40.28 -2.56 10.22
N THR A 674 40.63 -1.94 11.35
CA THR A 674 39.68 -1.14 12.12
C THR A 674 39.75 0.29 11.60
N THR A 675 38.64 0.83 11.11
CA THR A 675 38.59 2.25 10.76
C THR A 675 38.31 3.06 12.02
N VAL A 676 39.13 4.06 12.29
CA VAL A 676 38.98 4.95 13.46
C VAL A 676 38.82 6.40 13.00
N SER A 677 38.08 7.19 13.76
CA SER A 677 37.85 8.60 13.43
C SER A 677 39.00 9.49 13.90
N VAL A 678 39.35 10.46 13.07
CA VAL A 678 40.31 11.52 13.41
C VAL A 678 39.58 12.86 13.31
N ASN A 679 39.41 13.54 14.44
CA ASN A 679 38.62 14.77 14.55
C ASN A 679 39.45 15.91 15.13
N ILE A 680 39.52 17.03 14.42
CA ILE A 680 40.19 18.25 14.86
C ILE A 680 39.14 19.36 14.94
N HIS A 681 38.90 19.86 16.15
CA HIS A 681 37.99 20.99 16.39
C HIS A 681 38.81 22.26 16.61
N VAL A 682 38.52 23.32 15.85
CA VAL A 682 39.32 24.55 15.84
C VAL A 682 38.48 25.74 16.28
N LYS A 683 38.92 26.38 17.37
CA LYS A 683 38.30 27.58 17.96
C LYS A 683 39.33 28.68 18.18
N ASP A 684 38.87 29.91 18.40
CA ASP A 684 39.71 31.02 18.83
C ASP A 684 39.77 31.16 20.36
N THR A 685 40.56 32.12 20.84
CA THR A 685 40.70 32.41 22.27
C THR A 685 39.41 32.93 22.94
N SER A 686 38.37 33.27 22.18
CA SER A 686 37.04 33.64 22.67
C SER A 686 36.06 32.46 22.69
N ASN A 687 36.53 31.24 22.39
CA ASN A 687 35.71 30.04 22.15
C ASN A 687 34.76 30.17 20.95
N ALA A 688 35.07 31.04 19.98
CA ALA A 688 34.34 31.06 18.72
C ALA A 688 34.94 30.04 17.75
N ASP A 689 34.07 29.25 17.12
CA ASP A 689 34.47 28.25 16.12
C ASP A 689 35.07 28.92 14.89
N ILE A 690 36.20 28.41 14.42
CA ILE A 690 36.91 28.98 13.27
C ILE A 690 36.58 28.17 12.03
N SER A 691 35.73 28.74 11.16
CA SER A 691 35.42 28.15 9.86
C SER A 691 36.50 28.41 8.81
N GLY A 692 36.77 27.42 7.95
CA GLY A 692 37.72 27.52 6.84
C GLY A 692 39.19 27.49 7.26
N ALA A 693 39.52 27.00 8.46
CA ALA A 693 40.90 26.75 8.87
C ALA A 693 41.40 25.50 8.16
N LEU A 694 42.54 25.59 7.47
CA LEU A 694 43.16 24.43 6.84
C LEU A 694 43.81 23.57 7.92
N VAL A 695 43.35 22.33 8.01
CA VAL A 695 43.86 21.28 8.88
C VAL A 695 44.54 20.23 8.00
N TRP A 696 45.79 19.91 8.29
CA TRP A 696 46.44 18.75 7.70
C TRP A 696 47.18 17.91 8.73
N ILE A 697 47.29 16.61 8.46
CA ILE A 697 47.89 15.62 9.36
C ILE A 697 48.91 14.79 8.57
N ASP A 698 50.14 14.77 9.08
CA ASP A 698 51.30 14.06 8.52
C ASP A 698 51.68 12.85 9.38
N GLU A 699 52.02 11.72 8.76
CA GLU A 699 52.68 10.58 9.44
C GLU A 699 54.18 10.84 9.67
N ASP A 700 54.81 11.52 8.70
CA ASP A 700 56.20 11.97 8.73
C ASP A 700 56.24 13.39 8.12
N PRO A 701 56.78 14.40 8.82
CA PRO A 701 56.84 15.79 8.34
C PRO A 701 57.65 15.98 7.05
N SER A 702 58.26 14.92 6.50
CA SER A 702 59.06 14.94 5.28
C SER A 702 58.47 14.19 4.06
N SER A 703 57.31 13.54 4.18
CA SER A 703 56.72 12.76 3.07
C SER A 703 55.22 13.00 2.85
N GLU A 704 54.82 13.26 1.61
CA GLU A 704 53.45 13.02 1.13
C GLU A 704 53.23 11.50 0.97
N PRO A 705 52.01 10.97 1.21
CA PRO A 705 50.70 11.66 1.30
C PRO A 705 50.15 11.93 2.72
N TYR A 706 49.29 12.96 2.83
CA TYR A 706 48.60 13.39 4.05
C TYR A 706 47.48 12.42 4.51
N ILE A 707 47.31 12.23 5.83
CA ILE A 707 46.14 11.51 6.41
C ILE A 707 44.86 12.36 6.27
N MET A 708 45.00 13.67 6.52
CA MET A 708 43.93 14.65 6.41
C MET A 708 44.52 15.89 5.75
N ASN A 709 43.80 16.52 4.82
CA ASN A 709 44.13 17.83 4.28
C ASN A 709 42.84 18.50 3.82
N THR A 710 42.14 19.12 4.77
CA THR A 710 40.81 19.70 4.57
C THR A 710 40.66 21.01 5.34
N THR A 711 39.58 21.73 5.11
CA THR A 711 39.24 22.91 5.90
C THR A 711 38.14 22.61 6.90
N THR A 712 38.18 23.27 8.06
CA THR A 712 37.09 23.21 9.04
C THR A 712 35.77 23.72 8.49
N ASP A 713 34.66 23.11 8.92
CA ASP A 713 33.30 23.51 8.57
C ASP A 713 32.83 24.75 9.34
N VAL A 714 31.53 25.03 9.36
CA VAL A 714 30.96 26.20 10.07
C VAL A 714 31.03 26.08 11.60
N ASN A 715 31.19 24.88 12.13
CA ASN A 715 31.29 24.58 13.56
C ASN A 715 32.76 24.40 13.99
N GLY A 716 33.72 24.70 13.12
CA GLY A 716 35.14 24.57 13.42
C GLY A 716 35.68 23.13 13.32
N ASP A 717 34.90 22.19 12.78
CA ASP A 717 35.29 20.78 12.74
C ASP A 717 35.95 20.38 11.41
N ALA A 718 37.05 19.65 11.51
CA ALA A 718 37.66 18.91 10.40
C ALA A 718 37.80 17.44 10.79
N SER A 719 37.26 16.53 9.98
CA SER A 719 37.25 15.09 10.26
C SER A 719 37.70 14.26 9.06
N THR A 720 38.31 13.12 9.36
CA THR A 720 38.64 12.05 8.39
C THR A 720 38.57 10.69 9.08
N THR A 721 38.69 9.63 8.29
CA THR A 721 38.82 8.26 8.80
C THR A 721 40.24 7.74 8.53
N TYR A 722 40.78 6.98 9.47
CA TYR A 722 42.11 6.37 9.39
C TYR A 722 42.00 4.84 9.50
N LYS A 723 42.76 4.12 8.67
CA LYS A 723 42.85 2.66 8.71
C LYS A 723 43.84 2.24 9.79
N TYR A 724 43.33 1.91 10.96
CA TYR A 724 44.16 1.51 12.10
C TYR A 724 44.67 0.07 11.93
N THR A 725 45.99 -0.04 11.79
CA THR A 725 46.73 -1.31 11.83
C THR A 725 47.66 -1.39 13.04
N ALA A 726 48.09 -0.25 13.56
CA ALA A 726 48.87 -0.06 14.78
C ALA A 726 48.80 1.42 15.21
N ASP A 727 49.24 1.73 16.44
CA ASP A 727 49.37 3.10 16.91
C ASP A 727 50.27 3.91 15.97
N GLN A 728 49.70 4.94 15.35
CA GLN A 728 50.38 5.78 14.37
C GLN A 728 50.70 7.14 14.96
N ALA A 729 51.99 7.46 15.08
CA ALA A 729 52.42 8.80 15.43
C ALA A 729 52.08 9.77 14.29
N ILE A 730 51.58 10.95 14.65
CA ILE A 730 51.17 11.98 13.69
C ILE A 730 51.63 13.37 14.11
N VAL A 731 51.71 14.28 13.15
CA VAL A 731 51.83 15.72 13.37
C VAL A 731 50.58 16.39 12.82
N VAL A 732 49.87 17.11 13.68
CA VAL A 732 48.70 17.90 13.30
C VAL A 732 49.15 19.33 13.04
N HIS A 733 48.69 19.90 11.95
CA HIS A 733 48.93 21.28 11.58
C HIS A 733 47.61 21.99 11.30
N VAL A 734 47.46 23.21 11.83
CA VAL A 734 46.29 24.05 11.60
C VAL A 734 46.75 25.45 11.21
N ARG A 735 46.22 25.97 10.10
CA ARG A 735 46.45 27.36 9.69
C ARG A 735 45.19 28.01 9.16
N LYS A 736 44.97 29.28 9.52
CA LYS A 736 43.93 30.12 8.92
C LYS A 736 44.56 31.42 8.43
N SER A 737 44.79 31.50 7.12
CA SER A 737 45.20 32.74 6.46
C SER A 737 44.00 33.29 5.69
N SER A 738 43.22 34.17 6.33
CA SER A 738 42.14 34.90 5.66
C SER A 738 42.69 36.19 5.03
N PRO A 739 42.28 36.55 3.80
CA PRO A 739 42.47 37.89 3.27
C PRO A 739 41.70 39.00 4.02
N ALA A 740 40.67 38.63 4.82
CA ALA A 740 39.84 39.59 5.56
C ALA A 740 40.11 39.54 7.09
N ALA A 741 40.55 40.70 7.61
CA ALA A 741 40.65 41.21 8.99
C ALA A 741 41.29 40.38 10.13
N THR A 742 41.09 39.06 10.21
CA THR A 742 41.61 38.24 11.32
C THR A 742 42.53 37.16 10.77
N ARG A 743 43.82 37.24 11.13
CA ARG A 743 44.81 36.18 10.91
C ARG A 743 45.11 35.50 12.23
N TYR A 744 45.50 34.24 12.14
CA TYR A 744 45.83 33.42 13.28
C TYR A 744 47.26 32.88 13.16
N VAL A 745 47.94 32.77 14.29
CA VAL A 745 49.25 32.12 14.35
C VAL A 745 49.06 30.63 14.01
N PRO A 746 49.84 30.05 13.06
CA PRO A 746 49.77 28.63 12.76
C PRO A 746 50.04 27.77 13.99
N PHE A 747 49.28 26.68 14.13
CA PHE A 747 49.42 25.72 15.21
C PHE A 747 50.00 24.40 14.69
N SER A 748 50.85 23.77 15.49
CA SER A 748 51.34 22.42 15.22
C SER A 748 51.56 21.67 16.53
N THR A 749 51.15 20.41 16.57
CA THR A 749 51.38 19.51 17.70
C THR A 749 51.56 18.08 17.22
N THR A 750 52.19 17.24 18.03
CA THR A 750 52.24 15.79 17.78
C THR A 750 51.05 15.10 18.46
N GLY A 751 50.69 13.93 17.94
CA GLY A 751 49.64 13.06 18.48
C GLY A 751 49.90 11.60 18.13
N THR A 752 48.99 10.72 18.54
CA THR A 752 49.00 9.31 18.16
C THR A 752 47.57 8.86 17.87
N ILE A 753 47.32 8.34 16.67
CA ILE A 753 46.05 7.71 16.35
C ILE A 753 46.07 6.31 16.98
N GLY A 754 45.25 6.13 18.01
CA GLY A 754 45.09 4.85 18.71
C GLY A 754 43.93 4.03 18.16
N SER A 755 43.69 2.86 18.76
CA SER A 755 42.58 1.96 18.40
C SER A 755 41.18 2.56 18.57
N THR A 756 41.06 3.68 19.27
CA THR A 756 39.82 4.47 19.42
C THR A 756 39.78 5.71 18.53
N GLY A 757 40.81 5.96 17.72
CA GLY A 757 40.97 7.17 16.90
C GLY A 757 41.80 8.26 17.56
N PHE A 758 41.62 9.49 17.08
CA PHE A 758 42.30 10.68 17.60
C PHE A 758 41.37 11.89 17.58
N THR A 759 41.22 12.57 18.72
CA THR A 759 40.46 13.82 18.80
C THR A 759 41.34 14.89 19.43
N LEU A 760 41.36 16.09 18.84
CA LEU A 760 42.12 17.23 19.36
C LEU A 760 41.34 18.54 19.22
N ASP A 761 41.22 19.26 20.34
CA ASP A 761 40.77 20.64 20.35
C ASP A 761 41.96 21.59 20.16
N VAL A 762 41.92 22.38 19.10
CA VAL A 762 42.92 23.39 18.77
C VAL A 762 42.35 24.78 19.05
N THR A 763 43.05 25.54 19.90
CA THR A 763 42.74 26.96 20.12
C THR A 763 43.77 27.83 19.38
N LEU A 764 43.35 28.50 18.31
CA LEU A 764 44.21 29.41 17.57
C LEU A 764 44.24 30.79 18.22
N GLN A 765 45.43 31.37 18.33
CA GLN A 765 45.62 32.74 18.78
C GLN A 765 45.55 33.71 17.60
N VAL A 766 44.80 34.80 17.77
CA VAL A 766 44.80 35.91 16.80
C VAL A 766 46.21 36.50 16.75
N ASP A 767 46.76 36.62 15.54
CA ASP A 767 48.07 37.23 15.34
C ASP A 767 47.96 38.74 15.55
N SER A 768 48.60 39.26 16.59
CA SER A 768 48.60 40.70 16.92
C SER A 768 49.37 41.55 15.90
N ASN A 769 50.09 40.93 14.96
CA ASN A 769 50.83 41.60 13.89
C ASN A 769 50.13 41.53 12.52
N ALA A 770 48.90 41.00 12.46
CA ALA A 770 48.14 40.69 11.24
C ALA A 770 47.75 41.89 10.39
#